data_AF-A0A8H3BGA8-F1
#
_entry.id   AF-A0A8H3BGA8-F1
#
_cell.length_a   1.000
_cell.length_b   1.000
_cell.length_c   1.000
_cell.angle_alpha   90.00
_cell.angle_beta   90.00
_cell.angle_gamma   90.00
#
_symmetry.space_group_name_H-M   'P 1'
#
loop_
_entity.id
_entity.type
_entity.pdbx_description
1 polymer ?
#
loop_
_entity_poly.entity_id
_entity_poly.type
_entity_poly.pdbx_seq_one_letter_code
_entity_poly.pdbx_strand_id
1 'polypeptide(L)'
;MWRLYSQSRIHLDISARNLKFYPLSLACALEPGAPLESIRDIFNVELCDGETKLFSQLDTWELLNLKPETVFAIPERLENEFDISSSFLSAVMSKYLIQNLGKDVLEKKYNVTKPTRYFVGGTKHYSWPKGAAITGIGSDNIKDIPVDINARLDASKLDQLLQECLDEKRAVYAVVAIMGSTEHGAVDPLKDVWELRNKYQKLGLSFAIHADAAWGGYFASLLREEHKVGRGLPIDPDNKYVPELALSDHTRTQLDHLKYADSITIDPHKSGYIPYPGGGLCYRDGRMRFLVTWLNPDVYKDSDVNLEHLLWQPGFLTESLVYTRTDMGPYSEKLCLAMYTNWVTMDMGDPNLIVIPMNPIPAERNGGSPEEIQKQREYIRDHIVCRPNLELVRDDKAMALVREMGSDLSINAFACNFRLANGEINQDVVESNYLNTRIYERLSVTKIEDNIFDKPLFIMSTSMEQKVYDVCCNNLKRRLGVVGDQDLEILVNCVMSPFPTVSNFTKSVADDFKTIAHEEIERCLFRNTVTEDDFRFILQGTDKPYLTLLPMFNMANYRHQLILSCEIPANVMDIYRAERAKDPSATFFVGTTKDVKLDSILAGSFDAMLEKGLPVKNQPAPPRYASNFKVTNIKVLKDSPIDSKYLDRAFPDYMYFYLYGTNEQRHIEHMLVSSSNAQLTADQVNLDLTSGTLSEENISKGCILRLEDHRENIVFPVLPPNTPRFFKPETKLRVSIFQDPHGADAHGPGLTAPLSTATPIASGTMTLGKMVFADSVLLNGNPGEDEEPTARGKTLEERLNATRRSFIPEQTKHVDPYHKRRDKQAGWRHYLEENLSNIGHDTAGAGHRRPFH
;
A
#
# COMPACT_ATOMS: atom_id res chain seq x y z
N MET A 1 11.84 16.96 -12.42
CA MET A 1 12.91 16.30 -11.62
C MET A 1 12.70 14.80 -11.43
N TRP A 2 11.48 14.28 -11.24
CA TRP A 2 11.17 12.83 -11.07
C TRP A 2 11.53 11.85 -12.22
N ARG A 3 12.12 12.32 -13.32
CA ARG A 3 12.46 11.50 -14.50
C ARG A 3 13.88 10.89 -14.48
N LEU A 4 14.73 11.23 -13.50
CA LEU A 4 16.15 10.81 -13.47
C LEU A 4 16.48 9.72 -12.42
N TYR A 5 15.58 9.41 -11.47
CA TYR A 5 15.89 8.59 -10.28
C TYR A 5 16.04 7.08 -10.48
N SER A 6 15.61 6.53 -11.62
CA SER A 6 15.54 5.06 -11.86
C SER A 6 16.40 4.60 -13.04
N GLN A 7 17.26 5.47 -13.56
CA GLN A 7 17.96 5.23 -14.82
C GLN A 7 18.99 4.10 -14.73
N SER A 8 19.70 3.96 -13.61
CA SER A 8 20.61 2.84 -13.38
C SER A 8 19.93 1.48 -13.54
N ARG A 9 18.68 1.36 -13.06
CA ARG A 9 17.89 0.12 -13.16
C ARG A 9 17.38 -0.14 -14.57
N ILE A 10 16.96 0.90 -15.30
CA ILE A 10 16.59 0.77 -16.73
C ILE A 10 17.80 0.37 -17.56
N HIS A 11 18.97 0.96 -17.28
CA HIS A 11 20.20 0.63 -17.97
C HIS A 11 20.61 -0.83 -17.74
N LEU A 12 20.39 -1.34 -16.53
CA LEU A 12 20.54 -2.77 -16.26
C LEU A 12 19.56 -3.62 -17.07
N ASP A 13 18.26 -3.28 -17.11
CA ASP A 13 17.27 -4.05 -17.88
C ASP A 13 17.73 -4.20 -19.34
N ILE A 14 18.28 -3.12 -19.92
CA ILE A 14 18.87 -3.13 -21.26
C ILE A 14 20.10 -4.06 -21.31
N SER A 15 21.06 -3.89 -20.40
CA SER A 15 22.29 -4.69 -20.37
C SER A 15 22.03 -6.18 -20.20
N ALA A 16 21.15 -6.57 -19.25
CA ALA A 16 20.80 -7.96 -18.99
C ALA A 16 20.01 -8.59 -20.15
N ARG A 17 19.11 -7.82 -20.77
CA ARG A 17 18.40 -8.24 -21.99
C ARG A 17 19.37 -8.47 -23.14
N ASN A 18 20.23 -7.50 -23.41
CA ASN A 18 21.17 -7.58 -24.53
C ASN A 18 22.22 -8.68 -24.31
N LEU A 19 22.69 -8.88 -23.07
CA LEU A 19 23.55 -9.99 -22.67
C LEU A 19 22.93 -11.34 -23.07
N LYS A 20 21.66 -11.56 -22.70
CA LYS A 20 20.96 -12.83 -22.91
C LYS A 20 20.84 -13.21 -24.39
N PHE A 21 20.70 -12.22 -25.27
CA PHE A 21 20.49 -12.44 -26.71
C PHE A 21 21.75 -12.28 -27.57
N TYR A 22 22.88 -11.85 -26.99
CA TYR A 22 24.13 -11.74 -27.72
C TYR A 22 24.58 -13.08 -28.35
N PRO A 23 24.52 -14.24 -27.66
CA PRO A 23 24.89 -15.52 -28.25
C PRO A 23 24.01 -15.92 -29.45
N LEU A 24 22.70 -15.67 -29.38
CA LEU A 24 21.77 -15.91 -30.51
C LEU A 24 22.09 -15.02 -31.72
N SER A 25 22.50 -13.77 -31.45
CA SER A 25 22.94 -12.83 -32.48
C SER A 25 24.22 -13.32 -33.17
N LEU A 26 25.20 -13.80 -32.38
CA LEU A 26 26.45 -14.34 -32.91
C LEU A 26 26.24 -15.63 -33.70
N ALA A 27 25.34 -16.49 -33.24
CA ALA A 27 24.99 -17.72 -33.97
C ALA A 27 24.42 -17.40 -35.37
N CYS A 28 23.66 -16.30 -35.52
CA CYS A 28 23.23 -15.83 -36.84
C CYS A 28 24.41 -15.36 -37.71
N ALA A 29 25.40 -14.70 -37.12
CA ALA A 29 26.59 -14.23 -37.83
C ALA A 29 27.52 -15.37 -38.29
N LEU A 30 27.35 -16.58 -37.72
CA LEU A 30 28.09 -17.82 -38.01
C LEU A 30 27.33 -18.80 -38.93
N GLU A 31 26.13 -18.44 -39.39
CA GLU A 31 25.37 -19.26 -40.35
C GLU A 31 26.10 -19.42 -41.70
N PRO A 32 25.78 -20.45 -42.50
CA PRO A 32 26.44 -20.63 -43.79
C PRO A 32 26.14 -19.42 -44.71
N GLY A 33 27.17 -18.85 -45.32
CA GLY A 33 27.10 -17.61 -46.11
C GLY A 33 27.08 -16.33 -45.27
N ALA A 34 27.17 -16.39 -43.94
CA ALA A 34 27.27 -15.23 -43.08
C ALA A 34 28.74 -14.75 -42.90
N PRO A 35 28.99 -13.49 -42.52
CA PRO A 35 30.33 -12.92 -42.52
C PRO A 35 31.35 -13.57 -41.56
N LEU A 36 30.92 -14.36 -40.57
CA LEU A 36 31.80 -15.08 -39.65
C LEU A 36 31.85 -16.59 -39.91
N GLU A 37 31.31 -17.08 -41.04
CA GLU A 37 31.28 -18.52 -41.35
C GLU A 37 32.65 -19.22 -41.22
N SER A 38 33.75 -18.52 -41.51
CA SER A 38 35.11 -19.10 -41.47
C SER A 38 35.53 -19.67 -40.11
N ILE A 39 34.94 -19.19 -39.01
CA ILE A 39 35.26 -19.66 -37.65
C ILE A 39 34.19 -20.61 -37.08
N ARG A 40 33.13 -20.89 -37.84
CA ARG A 40 31.98 -21.71 -37.45
C ARG A 40 32.37 -23.07 -36.88
N ASP A 41 33.35 -23.72 -37.50
CA ASP A 41 33.72 -25.10 -37.21
C ASP A 41 34.93 -25.23 -36.26
N ILE A 42 35.43 -24.10 -35.74
CA ILE A 42 36.62 -24.05 -34.87
C ILE A 42 36.43 -23.24 -33.58
N PHE A 43 35.44 -22.36 -33.50
CA PHE A 43 35.20 -21.54 -32.31
C PHE A 43 34.47 -22.29 -31.20
N ASN A 44 35.18 -22.65 -30.13
CA ASN A 44 34.62 -23.34 -28.97
C ASN A 44 34.27 -22.38 -27.83
N VAL A 45 33.26 -22.71 -27.04
CA VAL A 45 32.88 -21.98 -25.82
C VAL A 45 32.62 -22.95 -24.66
N GLU A 46 32.86 -22.46 -23.44
CA GLU A 46 32.48 -23.17 -22.21
C GLU A 46 31.00 -22.87 -21.88
N LEU A 47 30.20 -23.93 -21.74
CA LEU A 47 28.81 -23.90 -21.28
C LEU A 47 28.75 -23.58 -19.78
N CYS A 48 27.55 -23.31 -19.25
CA CYS A 48 27.44 -22.97 -17.84
C CYS A 48 27.76 -24.11 -16.87
N ASP A 49 27.64 -25.36 -17.31
CA ASP A 49 27.99 -26.56 -16.53
C ASP A 49 29.49 -26.90 -16.58
N GLY A 50 30.26 -26.21 -17.41
CA GLY A 50 31.70 -26.39 -17.59
C GLY A 50 32.09 -27.27 -18.80
N GLU A 51 31.13 -27.80 -19.56
CA GLU A 51 31.44 -28.51 -20.81
C GLU A 51 31.93 -27.52 -21.88
N THR A 52 32.91 -27.91 -22.70
CA THR A 52 33.35 -27.13 -23.86
C THR A 52 32.75 -27.71 -25.13
N LYS A 53 32.07 -26.86 -25.91
CA LYS A 53 31.38 -27.27 -27.15
C LYS A 53 31.64 -26.26 -28.26
N LEU A 54 31.57 -26.73 -29.50
CA LEU A 54 31.67 -25.87 -30.68
C LEU A 54 30.47 -24.92 -30.72
N PHE A 55 30.70 -23.60 -30.83
CA PHE A 55 29.66 -22.57 -30.71
C PHE A 55 28.50 -22.79 -31.70
N SER A 56 28.81 -23.23 -32.92
CA SER A 56 27.82 -23.49 -33.96
C SER A 56 26.95 -24.73 -33.72
N GLN A 57 27.29 -25.56 -32.73
CA GLN A 57 26.54 -26.76 -32.33
C GLN A 57 25.70 -26.54 -31.07
N LEU A 58 25.71 -25.34 -30.48
CA LEU A 58 24.89 -25.05 -29.32
C LEU A 58 23.42 -24.98 -29.73
N ASP A 59 22.55 -25.60 -28.93
CA ASP A 59 21.11 -25.45 -29.08
C ASP A 59 20.62 -24.10 -28.49
N THR A 60 19.35 -23.77 -28.72
CA THR A 60 18.75 -22.52 -28.21
C THR A 60 18.87 -22.39 -26.69
N TRP A 61 18.77 -23.50 -25.95
CA TRP A 61 18.83 -23.48 -24.48
C TRP A 61 20.26 -23.20 -24.00
N GLU A 62 21.26 -23.85 -24.59
CA GLU A 62 22.68 -23.63 -24.30
C GLU A 62 23.09 -22.19 -24.64
N LEU A 63 22.68 -21.67 -25.81
CA LEU A 63 22.97 -20.28 -26.21
C LEU A 63 22.38 -19.25 -25.23
N LEU A 64 21.16 -19.48 -24.75
CA LEU A 64 20.51 -18.61 -23.77
C LEU A 64 21.09 -18.75 -22.35
N ASN A 65 21.93 -19.75 -22.07
CA ASN A 65 22.44 -20.04 -20.73
C ASN A 65 23.96 -20.01 -20.61
N LEU A 66 24.68 -19.41 -21.55
CA LEU A 66 26.09 -19.09 -21.33
C LEU A 66 26.27 -18.21 -20.07
N LYS A 67 27.39 -18.39 -19.37
CA LYS A 67 27.74 -17.55 -18.21
C LYS A 67 27.96 -16.10 -18.66
N PRO A 68 27.60 -15.08 -17.86
CA PRO A 68 27.88 -13.69 -18.20
C PRO A 68 29.33 -13.45 -18.63
N GLU A 69 30.29 -13.97 -17.87
CA GLU A 69 31.73 -13.90 -18.14
C GLU A 69 32.14 -14.57 -19.46
N THR A 70 31.49 -15.69 -19.82
CA THR A 70 31.71 -16.35 -21.12
C THR A 70 31.29 -15.43 -22.25
N VAL A 71 30.12 -14.81 -22.14
CA VAL A 71 29.60 -13.90 -23.18
C VAL A 71 30.46 -12.65 -23.31
N PHE A 72 30.89 -12.05 -22.19
CA PHE A 72 31.75 -10.87 -22.19
C PHE A 72 33.13 -11.13 -22.82
N ALA A 73 33.64 -12.36 -22.70
CA ALA A 73 34.93 -12.73 -23.27
C ALA A 73 34.88 -12.96 -24.79
N ILE A 74 33.70 -13.17 -25.40
CA ILE A 74 33.60 -13.53 -26.82
C ILE A 74 34.30 -12.53 -27.73
N PRO A 75 34.05 -11.20 -27.69
CA PRO A 75 34.69 -10.26 -28.62
C PRO A 75 36.22 -10.32 -28.57
N GLU A 76 36.78 -10.33 -27.37
CA GLU A 76 38.23 -10.42 -27.14
C GLU A 76 38.80 -11.76 -27.61
N ARG A 77 38.07 -12.85 -27.41
CA ARG A 77 38.46 -14.17 -27.94
C ARG A 77 38.45 -14.21 -29.46
N LEU A 78 37.44 -13.60 -30.09
CA LEU A 78 37.38 -13.53 -31.55
C LEU A 78 38.55 -12.74 -32.14
N GLU A 79 38.96 -11.67 -31.47
CA GLU A 79 40.14 -10.89 -31.85
C GLU A 79 41.44 -11.68 -31.64
N ASN A 80 41.63 -12.27 -30.44
CA ASN A 80 42.88 -12.95 -30.09
C ASN A 80 43.08 -14.32 -30.75
N GLU A 81 42.00 -15.07 -31.03
CA GLU A 81 42.06 -16.42 -31.58
C GLU A 81 41.98 -16.44 -33.11
N PHE A 82 41.38 -15.43 -33.74
CA PHE A 82 41.08 -15.41 -35.18
C PHE A 82 41.40 -14.10 -35.89
N ASP A 83 42.08 -13.15 -35.23
CA ASP A 83 42.46 -11.84 -35.79
C ASP A 83 41.26 -11.00 -36.29
N ILE A 84 40.08 -11.21 -35.70
CA ILE A 84 38.87 -10.46 -36.04
C ILE A 84 38.90 -9.10 -35.35
N SER A 85 39.22 -8.04 -36.09
CA SER A 85 39.25 -6.70 -35.51
C SER A 85 37.91 -6.26 -34.90
N SER A 86 37.97 -5.52 -33.79
CA SER A 86 36.82 -4.92 -33.10
C SER A 86 35.92 -4.09 -34.03
N SER A 87 36.51 -3.37 -34.98
CA SER A 87 35.80 -2.55 -35.98
C SER A 87 34.97 -3.39 -36.95
N PHE A 88 35.53 -4.49 -37.45
CA PHE A 88 34.81 -5.41 -38.32
C PHE A 88 33.71 -6.16 -37.56
N LEU A 89 34.02 -6.65 -36.36
CA LEU A 89 33.04 -7.34 -35.51
C LEU A 89 31.85 -6.43 -35.20
N SER A 90 32.08 -5.15 -34.88
CA SER A 90 31.01 -4.17 -34.62
C SER A 90 30.14 -3.93 -35.86
N ALA A 91 30.75 -3.76 -37.04
CA ALA A 91 30.03 -3.58 -38.29
C ALA A 91 29.16 -4.80 -38.64
N VAL A 92 29.67 -6.01 -38.45
CA VAL A 92 28.94 -7.27 -38.73
C VAL A 92 27.84 -7.50 -37.70
N MET A 93 28.18 -7.47 -36.40
CA MET A 93 27.25 -7.79 -35.32
C MET A 93 26.08 -6.82 -35.24
N SER A 94 26.28 -5.54 -35.59
CA SER A 94 25.19 -4.55 -35.63
C SER A 94 23.96 -5.02 -36.42
N LYS A 95 24.12 -5.87 -37.43
CA LYS A 95 23.00 -6.40 -38.23
C LYS A 95 22.18 -7.48 -37.52
N TYR A 96 22.76 -8.15 -36.52
CA TYR A 96 22.18 -9.31 -35.84
C TYR A 96 21.77 -9.02 -34.39
N LEU A 97 22.35 -7.96 -33.80
CA LEU A 97 22.08 -7.52 -32.44
C LEU A 97 20.61 -7.09 -32.25
N ILE A 98 20.03 -7.43 -31.11
CA ILE A 98 18.63 -7.08 -30.77
C ILE A 98 18.42 -5.57 -30.61
N GLN A 99 19.50 -4.81 -30.42
CA GLN A 99 19.53 -3.35 -30.43
C GLN A 99 19.03 -2.80 -31.79
N ASN A 100 19.23 -3.53 -32.89
CA ASN A 100 18.74 -3.19 -34.22
C ASN A 100 17.53 -4.00 -34.66
N LEU A 101 17.53 -5.31 -34.44
CA LEU A 101 16.48 -6.19 -34.93
C LEU A 101 15.21 -6.21 -34.05
N GLY A 102 15.36 -5.92 -32.76
CA GLY A 102 14.38 -6.30 -31.74
C GLY A 102 14.50 -7.77 -31.34
N LYS A 103 14.27 -8.07 -30.06
CA LYS A 103 14.43 -9.43 -29.52
C LYS A 103 13.48 -10.45 -30.14
N ASP A 104 12.27 -10.03 -30.51
CA ASP A 104 11.20 -10.93 -30.97
C ASP A 104 11.56 -11.62 -32.30
N VAL A 105 12.40 -10.98 -33.12
CA VAL A 105 12.94 -11.56 -34.35
C VAL A 105 13.80 -12.78 -34.05
N LEU A 106 14.69 -12.67 -33.06
CA LEU A 106 15.53 -13.78 -32.62
C LEU A 106 14.72 -14.84 -31.87
N GLU A 107 13.77 -14.44 -31.02
CA GLU A 107 12.88 -15.38 -30.33
C GLU A 107 12.12 -16.25 -31.35
N LYS A 108 11.58 -15.65 -32.41
CA LYS A 108 10.93 -16.40 -33.50
C LYS A 108 11.88 -17.32 -34.24
N LYS A 109 13.08 -16.84 -34.58
CA LYS A 109 14.09 -17.62 -35.33
C LYS A 109 14.55 -18.86 -34.56
N TYR A 110 14.77 -18.72 -33.26
CA TYR A 110 15.27 -19.77 -32.38
C TYR A 110 14.17 -20.56 -31.66
N ASN A 111 12.90 -20.34 -32.04
CA ASN A 111 11.73 -20.99 -31.45
C ASN A 111 11.65 -20.84 -29.91
N VAL A 112 11.96 -19.64 -29.41
CA VAL A 112 11.79 -19.27 -28.00
C VAL A 112 10.30 -18.94 -27.79
N THR A 113 9.51 -19.95 -27.42
CA THR A 113 8.06 -19.80 -27.26
C THR A 113 7.63 -19.31 -25.88
N LYS A 114 8.51 -19.42 -24.88
CA LYS A 114 8.27 -18.96 -23.52
C LYS A 114 9.07 -17.68 -23.26
N PRO A 115 8.44 -16.59 -22.79
CA PRO A 115 9.16 -15.35 -22.53
C PRO A 115 10.17 -15.55 -21.39
N THR A 116 11.40 -15.07 -21.62
CA THR A 116 12.48 -15.07 -20.63
C THR A 116 12.04 -14.29 -19.38
N ARG A 117 12.35 -14.83 -18.18
CA ARG A 117 11.95 -14.24 -16.90
C ARG A 117 13.01 -13.33 -16.30
N TYR A 118 12.56 -12.44 -15.44
CA TYR A 118 13.39 -11.57 -14.64
C TYR A 118 12.87 -11.66 -13.20
N PHE A 119 13.71 -12.01 -12.23
CA PHE A 119 13.26 -12.20 -10.85
C PHE A 119 13.75 -11.07 -9.95
N VAL A 120 12.85 -10.55 -9.10
CA VAL A 120 13.13 -9.44 -8.18
C VAL A 120 12.42 -9.72 -6.85
N GLY A 121 13.04 -9.37 -5.72
CA GLY A 121 12.36 -9.47 -4.41
C GLY A 121 11.02 -8.72 -4.39
N GLY A 122 10.01 -9.27 -3.72
CA GLY A 122 8.65 -8.71 -3.70
C GLY A 122 8.58 -7.24 -3.25
N THR A 123 9.49 -6.81 -2.38
CA THR A 123 9.65 -5.44 -1.87
C THR A 123 10.35 -4.49 -2.86
N LYS A 124 10.39 -4.83 -4.14
CA LYS A 124 11.03 -4.04 -5.20
C LYS A 124 10.45 -2.63 -5.32
N HIS A 125 11.32 -1.70 -5.68
CA HIS A 125 10.91 -0.37 -6.08
C HIS A 125 10.12 -0.40 -7.40
N TYR A 126 9.07 0.43 -7.53
CA TYR A 126 8.19 0.50 -8.71
C TYR A 126 8.89 0.72 -10.06
N SER A 127 10.16 1.13 -10.04
CA SER A 127 10.97 1.33 -11.24
C SER A 127 11.22 0.04 -12.03
N TRP A 128 11.21 -1.12 -11.39
CA TRP A 128 11.46 -2.41 -12.05
C TRP A 128 10.40 -2.77 -13.09
N PRO A 129 9.09 -2.86 -12.75
CA PRO A 129 8.05 -3.12 -13.76
C PRO A 129 8.00 -2.02 -14.83
N LYS A 130 8.31 -0.77 -14.46
CA LYS A 130 8.42 0.34 -15.42
C LYS A 130 9.59 0.17 -16.40
N GLY A 131 10.76 -0.25 -15.92
CA GLY A 131 11.95 -0.49 -16.75
C GLY A 131 11.72 -1.65 -17.72
N ALA A 132 11.12 -2.74 -17.25
CA ALA A 132 10.70 -3.85 -18.11
C ALA A 132 9.70 -3.41 -19.20
N ALA A 133 8.74 -2.54 -18.87
CA ALA A 133 7.80 -1.99 -19.86
C ALA A 133 8.51 -1.11 -20.90
N ILE A 134 9.44 -0.24 -20.49
CA ILE A 134 10.21 0.64 -21.38
C ILE A 134 11.12 -0.17 -22.32
N THR A 135 11.74 -1.25 -21.83
CA THR A 135 12.70 -2.06 -22.58
C THR A 135 12.05 -3.11 -23.49
N GLY A 136 10.71 -3.20 -23.53
CA GLY A 136 10.00 -4.21 -24.31
C GLY A 136 10.10 -5.63 -23.73
N ILE A 137 10.54 -5.76 -22.47
CA ILE A 137 10.47 -7.03 -21.73
C ILE A 137 9.03 -7.29 -21.28
N GLY A 138 8.28 -6.24 -20.90
CA GLY A 138 6.93 -6.33 -20.37
C GLY A 138 6.92 -6.61 -18.86
N SER A 139 6.08 -5.88 -18.11
CA SER A 139 6.01 -5.98 -16.65
C SER A 139 5.66 -7.38 -16.15
N ASP A 140 4.86 -8.13 -16.91
CA ASP A 140 4.44 -9.49 -16.55
C ASP A 140 5.60 -10.50 -16.53
N ASN A 141 6.74 -10.14 -17.13
CA ASN A 141 7.95 -10.95 -17.14
C ASN A 141 8.90 -10.63 -15.98
N ILE A 142 8.62 -9.57 -15.21
CA ILE A 142 9.18 -9.37 -13.87
C ILE A 142 8.35 -10.21 -12.91
N LYS A 143 8.98 -11.22 -12.32
CA LYS A 143 8.37 -12.13 -11.36
C LYS A 143 8.89 -11.84 -9.97
N ASP A 144 7.93 -11.62 -9.07
CA ASP A 144 8.22 -11.34 -7.68
C ASP A 144 8.63 -12.62 -6.98
N ILE A 145 9.74 -12.53 -6.27
CA ILE A 145 10.15 -13.56 -5.32
C ILE A 145 9.46 -13.21 -3.99
N PRO A 146 8.68 -14.14 -3.40
CA PRO A 146 8.09 -13.94 -2.08
C PRO A 146 9.12 -13.55 -1.03
N VAL A 147 8.67 -12.86 0.01
CA VAL A 147 9.52 -12.38 1.10
C VAL A 147 9.30 -13.17 2.39
N ASP A 148 10.34 -13.24 3.21
CA ASP A 148 10.30 -13.79 4.56
C ASP A 148 9.64 -12.80 5.55
N ILE A 149 9.57 -13.19 6.82
CA ILE A 149 8.98 -12.35 7.88
C ILE A 149 9.73 -11.03 8.14
N ASN A 150 10.95 -10.87 7.62
CA ASN A 150 11.76 -9.66 7.74
C ASN A 150 11.72 -8.80 6.46
N ALA A 151 10.80 -9.09 5.54
CA ALA A 151 10.68 -8.43 4.24
C ALA A 151 11.93 -8.61 3.34
N ARG A 152 12.70 -9.68 3.55
CA ARG A 152 13.82 -10.10 2.69
C ARG A 152 13.34 -11.16 1.71
N LEU A 153 13.92 -11.23 0.53
CA LEU A 153 13.68 -12.28 -0.46
C LEU A 153 13.87 -13.69 0.14
N ASP A 154 12.88 -14.57 -0.05
CA ASP A 154 12.94 -15.98 0.37
C ASP A 154 13.72 -16.83 -0.65
N ALA A 155 14.94 -17.21 -0.30
CA ALA A 155 15.83 -18.01 -1.15
C ALA A 155 15.24 -19.39 -1.50
N SER A 156 14.43 -19.98 -0.62
CA SER A 156 13.77 -21.26 -0.88
C SER A 156 12.71 -21.13 -1.97
N LYS A 157 11.99 -20.00 -2.00
CA LYS A 157 11.02 -19.69 -3.05
C LYS A 157 11.71 -19.35 -4.38
N LEU A 158 12.84 -18.65 -4.34
CA LEU A 158 13.68 -18.46 -5.52
C LEU A 158 14.14 -19.80 -6.10
N ASP A 159 14.59 -20.75 -5.25
CA ASP A 159 14.99 -22.09 -5.70
C ASP A 159 13.86 -22.79 -6.45
N GLN A 160 12.62 -22.74 -5.93
CA GLN A 160 11.45 -23.31 -6.60
C GLN A 160 11.19 -22.67 -7.97
N LEU A 161 11.22 -21.33 -8.05
CA LEU A 161 11.01 -20.60 -9.30
C LEU A 161 12.10 -20.87 -10.35
N LEU A 162 13.35 -21.05 -9.93
CA LEU A 162 14.45 -21.41 -10.81
C LEU A 162 14.33 -22.86 -11.30
N GLN A 163 13.91 -23.78 -10.44
CA GLN A 163 13.64 -25.18 -10.83
C GLN A 163 12.54 -25.24 -11.89
N GLU A 164 11.44 -24.49 -11.70
CA GLU A 164 10.38 -24.38 -12.69
C GLU A 164 10.92 -23.87 -14.04
N CYS A 165 11.80 -22.85 -14.02
CA CYS A 165 12.42 -22.32 -15.24
C CYS A 165 13.31 -23.36 -15.94
N LEU A 166 14.06 -24.15 -15.19
CA LEU A 166 14.89 -25.23 -15.71
C LEU A 166 14.02 -26.33 -16.36
N ASP A 167 13.02 -26.83 -15.65
CA ASP A 167 12.12 -27.90 -16.13
C ASP A 167 11.35 -27.47 -17.38
N GLU A 168 10.97 -26.20 -17.43
CA GLU A 168 10.22 -25.62 -18.53
C GLU A 168 11.06 -25.18 -19.73
N LYS A 169 12.40 -25.25 -19.64
CA LYS A 169 13.35 -24.60 -20.56
C LYS A 169 13.00 -23.12 -20.80
N ARG A 170 12.71 -22.38 -19.73
CA ARG A 170 12.45 -20.94 -19.74
C ARG A 170 13.68 -20.18 -19.24
N ALA A 171 14.28 -19.38 -20.11
CA ALA A 171 15.50 -18.66 -19.77
C ALA A 171 15.24 -17.56 -18.72
N VAL A 172 16.29 -17.16 -17.99
CA VAL A 172 16.26 -16.10 -16.99
C VAL A 172 17.27 -15.02 -17.37
N TYR A 173 16.84 -13.76 -17.43
CA TYR A 173 17.70 -12.60 -17.67
C TYR A 173 18.62 -12.38 -16.47
N ALA A 174 18.01 -12.08 -15.33
CA ALA A 174 18.70 -11.78 -14.09
C ALA A 174 17.84 -12.10 -12.87
N VAL A 175 18.51 -12.26 -11.73
CA VAL A 175 17.93 -12.23 -10.38
C VAL A 175 18.44 -10.98 -9.67
N VAL A 176 17.53 -10.23 -9.06
CA VAL A 176 17.84 -9.01 -8.31
C VAL A 176 17.72 -9.26 -6.82
N ALA A 177 18.81 -9.01 -6.10
CA ALA A 177 18.82 -8.89 -4.65
C ALA A 177 18.74 -7.41 -4.26
N ILE A 178 17.79 -7.06 -3.40
CA ILE A 178 17.60 -5.72 -2.87
C ILE A 178 18.49 -5.56 -1.63
N MET A 179 19.45 -4.63 -1.71
CA MET A 179 20.42 -4.40 -0.66
C MET A 179 20.03 -3.11 0.06
N GLY A 180 19.02 -3.22 0.95
CA GLY A 180 18.38 -2.09 1.60
C GLY A 180 17.06 -1.71 0.93
N SER A 181 15.99 -2.41 1.28
CA SER A 181 14.65 -2.16 0.75
C SER A 181 14.13 -0.77 1.11
N THR A 182 13.28 -0.20 0.25
CA THR A 182 12.87 1.22 0.34
C THR A 182 12.07 1.51 1.61
N GLU A 183 11.22 0.55 1.99
CA GLU A 183 10.25 0.72 3.07
C GLU A 183 10.77 0.23 4.44
N HIS A 184 11.75 -0.68 4.46
CA HIS A 184 12.16 -1.41 5.67
C HIS A 184 13.68 -1.44 5.89
N GLY A 185 14.47 -1.01 4.91
CA GLY A 185 15.93 -1.13 4.95
C GLY A 185 16.41 -2.58 4.93
N ALA A 186 15.56 -3.55 4.57
CA ALA A 186 15.87 -4.98 4.61
C ALA A 186 16.96 -5.34 3.59
N VAL A 187 17.84 -6.27 3.96
CA VAL A 187 18.94 -6.73 3.10
C VAL A 187 18.70 -8.18 2.67
N ASP A 188 18.48 -8.37 1.37
CA ASP A 188 18.25 -9.69 0.79
C ASP A 188 19.47 -10.62 0.95
N PRO A 189 19.26 -11.94 1.03
CA PRO A 189 20.33 -12.93 1.17
C PRO A 189 21.12 -13.13 -0.14
N LEU A 190 21.91 -12.13 -0.53
CA LEU A 190 22.70 -12.14 -1.77
C LEU A 190 23.68 -13.33 -1.84
N LYS A 191 24.21 -13.79 -0.69
CA LYS A 191 25.02 -15.01 -0.61
C LYS A 191 24.25 -16.22 -1.14
N ASP A 192 23.00 -16.39 -0.72
CA ASP A 192 22.18 -17.53 -1.12
C ASP A 192 21.77 -17.43 -2.60
N VAL A 193 21.48 -16.21 -3.09
CA VAL A 193 21.25 -15.96 -4.53
C VAL A 193 22.47 -16.37 -5.36
N TRP A 194 23.67 -16.03 -4.90
CA TRP A 194 24.93 -16.41 -5.55
C TRP A 194 25.16 -17.93 -5.53
N GLU A 195 24.91 -18.58 -4.39
CA GLU A 195 24.99 -20.05 -4.28
C GLU A 195 23.98 -20.76 -5.18
N LEU A 196 22.75 -20.23 -5.29
CA LEU A 196 21.73 -20.74 -6.23
C LEU A 196 22.18 -20.58 -7.68
N ARG A 197 22.78 -19.46 -8.08
CA ARG A 197 23.35 -19.34 -9.44
C ARG A 197 24.37 -20.44 -9.70
N ASN A 198 25.29 -20.67 -8.77
CA ASN A 198 26.31 -21.72 -8.92
C ASN A 198 25.71 -23.13 -8.97
N LYS A 199 24.64 -23.40 -8.21
CA LYS A 199 23.87 -24.65 -8.26
C LYS A 199 23.24 -24.84 -9.64
N TYR A 200 22.52 -23.85 -10.14
CA TYR A 200 21.77 -23.96 -11.41
C TYR A 200 22.66 -23.94 -12.65
N GLN A 201 23.82 -23.27 -12.60
CA GLN A 201 24.79 -23.31 -13.71
C GLN A 201 25.27 -24.74 -13.98
N LYS A 202 25.51 -25.54 -12.93
CA LYS A 202 25.84 -26.98 -13.03
C LYS A 202 24.69 -27.83 -13.62
N LEU A 203 23.48 -27.29 -13.64
CA LEU A 203 22.28 -27.94 -14.18
C LEU A 203 21.90 -27.38 -15.57
N GLY A 204 22.69 -26.48 -16.15
CA GLY A 204 22.43 -25.92 -17.48
C GLY A 204 21.61 -24.62 -17.50
N LEU A 205 21.39 -23.95 -16.36
CA LEU A 205 20.66 -22.67 -16.26
C LEU A 205 21.56 -21.56 -15.71
N SER A 206 21.68 -20.44 -16.43
CA SER A 206 22.51 -19.30 -16.05
C SER A 206 21.77 -17.97 -16.17
N PHE A 207 22.08 -17.05 -15.26
CA PHE A 207 21.46 -15.73 -15.18
C PHE A 207 22.44 -14.71 -14.58
N ALA A 208 22.20 -13.43 -14.88
CA ALA A 208 22.95 -12.35 -14.25
C ALA A 208 22.44 -12.11 -12.81
N ILE A 209 23.32 -11.67 -11.91
CA ILE A 209 22.95 -11.19 -10.57
C ILE A 209 23.11 -9.68 -10.54
N HIS A 210 22.05 -8.99 -10.15
CA HIS A 210 22.11 -7.57 -9.84
C HIS A 210 21.85 -7.32 -8.36
N ALA A 211 22.69 -6.48 -7.75
CA ALA A 211 22.43 -5.94 -6.42
C ALA A 211 21.82 -4.54 -6.54
N ASP A 212 20.54 -4.40 -6.20
CA ASP A 212 19.90 -3.09 -6.07
C ASP A 212 20.30 -2.47 -4.72
N ALA A 213 21.50 -1.90 -4.69
CA ALA A 213 22.10 -1.27 -3.51
C ALA A 213 21.96 0.25 -3.55
N ALA A 214 20.88 0.76 -4.15
CA ALA A 214 20.64 2.19 -4.22
C ALA A 214 20.68 2.82 -2.82
N TRP A 215 20.04 2.17 -1.84
CA TRP A 215 20.14 2.57 -0.44
C TRP A 215 21.36 1.95 0.27
N GLY A 216 21.55 0.64 0.19
CA GLY A 216 22.54 -0.06 1.02
C GLY A 216 23.98 0.00 0.55
N GLY A 217 24.26 0.52 -0.65
CA GLY A 217 25.59 0.44 -1.26
C GLY A 217 26.67 1.18 -0.47
N TYR A 218 26.36 2.36 0.10
CA TYR A 218 27.31 3.11 0.92
C TYR A 218 27.61 2.44 2.28
N PHE A 219 26.70 1.61 2.81
CA PHE A 219 26.94 0.87 4.05
C PHE A 219 28.04 -0.19 3.93
N ALA A 220 28.41 -0.58 2.70
CA ALA A 220 29.60 -1.40 2.48
C ALA A 220 30.90 -0.72 2.94
N SER A 221 30.92 0.60 3.16
CA SER A 221 32.08 1.29 3.77
C SER A 221 32.35 0.81 5.20
N LEU A 222 31.33 0.33 5.92
CA LEU A 222 31.41 -0.20 7.28
C LEU A 222 32.05 -1.60 7.33
N LEU A 223 32.35 -2.22 6.18
CA LEU A 223 33.09 -3.48 6.10
C LEU A 223 34.61 -3.30 6.21
N ARG A 224 35.13 -2.07 6.03
CA ARG A 224 36.56 -1.80 6.07
C ARG A 224 37.09 -2.02 7.49
N GLU A 225 38.24 -2.69 7.61
CA GLU A 225 38.90 -2.85 8.91
C GLU A 225 39.28 -1.48 9.49
N GLU A 226 39.12 -1.35 10.81
CA GLU A 226 39.53 -0.16 11.54
C GLU A 226 40.97 0.21 11.19
N HIS A 227 41.20 1.46 10.76
CA HIS A 227 42.46 2.08 11.13
C HIS A 227 42.49 2.06 12.66
N LYS A 228 43.33 1.20 13.26
CA LYS A 228 43.60 1.16 14.71
C LYS A 228 44.13 2.53 15.14
N VAL A 229 43.22 3.48 15.39
CA VAL A 229 43.56 4.72 16.06
C VAL A 229 43.65 4.37 17.54
N GLY A 230 44.88 4.10 17.99
CA GLY A 230 45.21 3.90 19.40
C GLY A 230 44.99 5.16 20.25
N ARG A 231 43.75 5.63 20.36
CA ARG A 231 43.35 6.65 21.33
C ARG A 231 42.20 6.07 22.15
N GLY A 232 42.37 6.02 23.47
CA GLY A 232 41.31 5.61 24.40
C GLY A 232 40.04 6.44 24.19
N LEU A 233 38.88 5.90 24.61
CA LEU A 233 37.59 6.58 24.53
C LEU A 233 37.70 8.03 25.06
N PRO A 234 37.20 9.04 24.31
CA PRO A 234 37.25 10.43 24.75
C PRO A 234 36.45 10.64 26.03
N ILE A 235 36.87 11.59 26.88
CA ILE A 235 36.04 12.12 27.97
C ILE A 235 34.98 13.01 27.31
N ASP A 236 33.70 12.66 27.46
CA ASP A 236 32.59 13.35 26.81
C ASP A 236 31.55 13.82 27.84
N PRO A 237 31.79 14.95 28.51
CA PRO A 237 30.91 15.46 29.56
C PRO A 237 29.57 16.00 29.02
N ASP A 238 29.46 16.21 27.71
CA ASP A 238 28.26 16.77 27.05
C ASP A 238 27.42 15.70 26.31
N ASN A 239 27.76 14.41 26.43
CA ASN A 239 27.13 13.29 25.72
C ASN A 239 27.08 13.48 24.18
N LYS A 240 28.15 14.03 23.58
CA LYS A 240 28.34 14.25 22.14
C LYS A 240 28.98 13.08 21.40
N TYR A 241 29.48 12.07 22.11
CA TYR A 241 30.14 10.90 21.55
C TYR A 241 29.13 10.03 20.81
N VAL A 242 29.37 9.79 19.51
CA VAL A 242 28.62 8.85 18.70
C VAL A 242 29.58 7.72 18.31
N PRO A 243 29.42 6.53 18.89
CA PRO A 243 30.27 5.40 18.50
C PRO A 243 29.90 4.94 17.07
N GLU A 244 30.70 4.12 16.40
CA GLU A 244 30.30 3.43 15.15
C GLU A 244 29.52 2.17 15.54
N LEU A 245 28.38 1.88 14.90
CA LEU A 245 27.61 0.65 15.21
C LEU A 245 27.99 -0.40 14.19
N ALA A 246 28.13 -1.63 14.67
CA ALA A 246 28.47 -2.75 13.83
C ALA A 246 27.19 -3.26 13.16
N LEU A 247 27.25 -3.41 11.83
CA LEU A 247 26.32 -4.20 11.03
C LEU A 247 26.03 -5.55 11.70
N SER A 248 24.78 -6.01 11.60
CA SER A 248 24.43 -7.38 11.99
C SER A 248 25.24 -8.40 11.19
N ASP A 249 25.42 -9.62 11.70
CA ASP A 249 26.17 -10.67 11.00
C ASP A 249 25.55 -11.02 9.64
N HIS A 250 24.21 -11.00 9.56
CA HIS A 250 23.48 -11.15 8.31
C HIS A 250 23.86 -10.02 7.34
N THR A 251 23.63 -8.76 7.73
CA THR A 251 23.89 -7.60 6.87
C THR A 251 25.34 -7.54 6.41
N ARG A 252 26.29 -7.77 7.33
CA ARG A 252 27.73 -7.83 7.02
C ARG A 252 28.03 -8.88 5.96
N THR A 253 27.49 -10.09 6.14
CA THR A 253 27.66 -11.18 5.18
C THR A 253 27.15 -10.79 3.81
N GLN A 254 25.92 -10.25 3.72
CA GLN A 254 25.33 -9.93 2.42
C GLN A 254 26.02 -8.75 1.73
N LEU A 255 26.46 -7.73 2.48
CA LEU A 255 27.23 -6.63 1.92
C LEU A 255 28.62 -7.08 1.42
N ASP A 256 29.29 -8.03 2.08
CA ASP A 256 30.55 -8.61 1.57
C ASP A 256 30.34 -9.37 0.25
N HIS A 257 29.14 -9.90 0.02
CA HIS A 257 28.79 -10.61 -1.22
C HIS A 257 28.44 -9.70 -2.40
N LEU A 258 28.37 -8.38 -2.21
CA LEU A 258 28.20 -7.40 -3.30
C LEU A 258 29.22 -7.62 -4.43
N LYS A 259 30.46 -8.02 -4.09
CA LYS A 259 31.55 -8.29 -5.06
C LYS A 259 31.25 -9.41 -6.07
N TYR A 260 30.26 -10.26 -5.81
CA TYR A 260 29.87 -11.37 -6.69
C TYR A 260 28.71 -11.05 -7.63
N ALA A 261 28.01 -9.93 -7.41
CA ALA A 261 27.00 -9.43 -8.34
C ALA A 261 27.67 -8.97 -9.65
N ASP A 262 27.01 -9.18 -10.78
CA ASP A 262 27.55 -8.75 -12.09
C ASP A 262 27.39 -7.23 -12.27
N SER A 263 26.43 -6.66 -11.55
CA SER A 263 26.19 -5.22 -11.51
C SER A 263 25.56 -4.77 -10.19
N ILE A 264 25.78 -3.52 -9.82
CA ILE A 264 25.31 -2.91 -8.57
C ILE A 264 24.75 -1.52 -8.88
N THR A 265 23.49 -1.27 -8.53
CA THR A 265 22.97 0.11 -8.46
C THR A 265 23.39 0.72 -7.13
N ILE A 266 23.87 1.97 -7.12
CA ILE A 266 24.26 2.69 -5.89
C ILE A 266 23.89 4.16 -6.04
N ASP A 267 23.26 4.77 -5.04
CA ASP A 267 22.82 6.16 -5.14
C ASP A 267 23.55 7.07 -4.14
N PRO A 268 24.57 7.81 -4.60
CA PRO A 268 25.18 8.90 -3.83
C PRO A 268 24.18 9.88 -3.23
N HIS A 269 23.08 10.18 -3.94
CA HIS A 269 22.04 11.10 -3.46
C HIS A 269 21.12 10.56 -2.37
N LYS A 270 21.35 9.32 -1.92
CA LYS A 270 20.67 8.67 -0.81
C LYS A 270 21.62 8.62 0.39
N SER A 271 22.10 7.44 0.75
CA SER A 271 23.01 7.19 1.88
C SER A 271 24.44 7.71 1.66
N GLY A 272 24.76 8.24 0.47
CA GLY A 272 26.02 8.92 0.18
C GLY A 272 26.04 10.42 0.49
N TYR A 273 24.90 11.00 0.92
CA TYR A 273 24.77 12.41 1.30
C TYR A 273 25.11 13.44 0.19
N ILE A 274 25.01 13.04 -1.08
CA ILE A 274 25.17 13.97 -2.21
C ILE A 274 23.82 14.64 -2.56
N PRO A 275 23.75 15.94 -2.85
CA PRO A 275 22.52 16.54 -3.33
C PRO A 275 22.02 15.91 -4.63
N TYR A 276 20.71 15.89 -4.83
CA TYR A 276 20.12 15.43 -6.09
C TYR A 276 20.57 16.27 -7.30
N PRO A 277 20.69 15.67 -8.50
CA PRO A 277 20.66 14.24 -8.81
C PRO A 277 22.05 13.57 -8.73
N GLY A 278 22.15 12.37 -8.17
CA GLY A 278 23.39 11.60 -8.07
C GLY A 278 23.12 10.10 -7.89
N GLY A 279 22.87 9.40 -9.00
CA GLY A 279 22.74 7.94 -9.05
C GLY A 279 23.93 7.29 -9.76
N GLY A 280 24.16 6.00 -9.50
CA GLY A 280 25.31 5.25 -10.00
C GLY A 280 24.95 3.82 -10.39
N LEU A 281 25.73 3.27 -11.32
CA LEU A 281 25.69 1.88 -11.75
C LEU A 281 27.13 1.39 -11.88
N CYS A 282 27.46 0.31 -11.18
CA CYS A 282 28.76 -0.33 -11.25
C CYS A 282 28.61 -1.69 -11.92
N TYR A 283 29.49 -2.00 -12.87
CA TYR A 283 29.63 -3.34 -13.42
C TYR A 283 30.84 -4.01 -12.80
N ARG A 284 30.69 -5.27 -12.41
CA ARG A 284 31.84 -6.07 -11.96
C ARG A 284 32.84 -6.26 -13.10
N ASP A 285 32.33 -6.51 -14.30
CA ASP A 285 33.09 -6.52 -15.54
C ASP A 285 32.71 -5.30 -16.39
N GLY A 286 33.68 -4.39 -16.57
CA GLY A 286 33.46 -3.16 -17.33
C GLY A 286 33.01 -3.40 -18.77
N ARG A 287 33.27 -4.57 -19.36
CA ARG A 287 32.86 -4.91 -20.74
C ARG A 287 31.34 -4.97 -20.89
N MET A 288 30.60 -5.18 -19.80
CA MET A 288 29.13 -5.19 -19.80
C MET A 288 28.52 -3.88 -20.32
N ARG A 289 29.22 -2.75 -20.19
CA ARG A 289 28.75 -1.45 -20.71
C ARG A 289 28.61 -1.40 -22.23
N PHE A 290 29.38 -2.19 -22.97
CA PHE A 290 29.29 -2.22 -24.43
C PHE A 290 27.97 -2.82 -24.94
N LEU A 291 27.31 -3.64 -24.11
CA LEU A 291 26.02 -4.24 -24.44
C LEU A 291 24.90 -3.21 -24.62
N VAL A 292 25.02 -2.00 -24.07
CA VAL A 292 24.03 -0.93 -24.31
C VAL A 292 24.33 -0.09 -25.55
N THR A 293 25.40 -0.42 -26.27
CA THR A 293 25.87 0.28 -27.47
C THR A 293 25.79 -0.63 -28.70
N TRP A 294 26.25 -0.13 -29.85
CA TRP A 294 26.50 -0.92 -31.06
C TRP A 294 27.98 -1.25 -31.27
N LEU A 295 28.82 -0.93 -30.29
CA LEU A 295 30.27 -1.07 -30.36
C LEU A 295 30.70 -2.32 -29.57
N ASN A 296 31.71 -3.02 -30.06
CA ASN A 296 32.44 -4.02 -29.28
C ASN A 296 33.61 -3.35 -28.54
N PRO A 297 34.06 -3.91 -27.39
CA PRO A 297 35.25 -3.43 -26.72
C PRO A 297 36.46 -3.43 -27.67
N ASP A 298 37.18 -2.32 -27.72
CA ASP A 298 38.44 -2.17 -28.47
C ASP A 298 39.60 -2.33 -27.48
N VAL A 299 40.50 -3.28 -27.73
CA VAL A 299 41.63 -3.62 -26.84
C VAL A 299 42.64 -2.46 -26.74
N TYR A 300 42.59 -1.48 -27.65
CA TYR A 300 43.60 -0.44 -27.80
C TYR A 300 43.16 1.01 -27.48
N LYS A 301 41.90 1.24 -27.05
CA LYS A 301 41.40 2.60 -26.75
C LYS A 301 40.73 2.70 -25.37
N ASP A 302 41.49 3.21 -24.40
CA ASP A 302 41.02 3.61 -23.07
C ASP A 302 40.30 4.99 -23.03
N SER A 303 40.18 5.70 -24.17
CA SER A 303 40.09 7.16 -24.15
C SER A 303 38.70 7.81 -24.31
N ASP A 304 37.60 7.08 -24.55
CA ASP A 304 36.30 7.70 -24.82
C ASP A 304 35.24 7.44 -23.73
N VAL A 305 35.45 8.04 -22.56
CA VAL A 305 34.49 8.03 -21.43
C VAL A 305 33.13 8.68 -21.79
N ASN A 306 33.06 9.49 -22.85
CA ASN A 306 31.88 10.29 -23.20
C ASN A 306 30.87 9.61 -24.15
N LEU A 307 31.24 8.52 -24.83
CA LEU A 307 30.35 7.82 -25.77
C LEU A 307 29.38 6.84 -25.09
N GLU A 308 29.57 6.62 -23.78
CA GLU A 308 29.05 5.47 -23.04
C GLU A 308 27.86 5.77 -22.12
N HIS A 309 27.39 7.02 -22.09
CA HIS A 309 26.25 7.44 -21.28
C HIS A 309 25.00 7.61 -22.14
N LEU A 310 23.90 6.96 -21.73
CA LEU A 310 22.58 7.20 -22.34
C LEU A 310 22.17 8.69 -22.25
N LEU A 311 22.75 9.46 -21.32
CA LEU A 311 22.40 10.84 -20.99
C LEU A 311 23.59 11.67 -20.46
N TRP A 312 23.56 12.98 -20.67
CA TRP A 312 24.57 13.95 -20.21
C TRP A 312 24.67 14.03 -18.68
N GLN A 313 25.90 13.99 -18.13
CA GLN A 313 26.17 14.24 -16.71
C GLN A 313 26.90 15.59 -16.50
N PRO A 314 26.43 16.45 -15.59
CA PRO A 314 27.18 17.65 -15.20
C PRO A 314 28.45 17.28 -14.42
N GLY A 315 29.61 17.77 -14.85
CA GLY A 315 30.93 17.46 -14.24
C GLY A 315 31.07 17.81 -12.74
N PHE A 316 30.24 18.71 -12.22
CA PHE A 316 30.18 19.02 -10.78
C PHE A 316 29.75 17.81 -9.92
N LEU A 317 28.98 16.86 -10.47
CA LEU A 317 28.61 15.64 -9.74
C LEU A 317 29.84 14.77 -9.48
N THR A 318 30.71 14.63 -10.48
CA THR A 318 31.95 13.87 -10.37
C THR A 318 32.89 14.48 -9.32
N GLU A 319 32.99 15.81 -9.28
CA GLU A 319 33.75 16.52 -8.24
C GLU A 319 33.15 16.29 -6.84
N SER A 320 31.83 16.41 -6.67
CA SER A 320 31.16 16.19 -5.37
C SER A 320 31.34 14.78 -4.81
N LEU A 321 31.42 13.77 -5.69
CA LEU A 321 31.71 12.37 -5.34
C LEU A 321 33.15 12.16 -4.87
N VAL A 322 34.10 12.86 -5.49
CA VAL A 322 35.52 12.78 -5.11
C VAL A 322 35.75 13.41 -3.73
N TYR A 323 35.12 14.54 -3.43
CA TYR A 323 35.25 15.24 -2.15
C TYR A 323 34.62 14.49 -0.95
N THR A 324 33.58 13.68 -1.16
CA THR A 324 32.92 12.92 -0.08
C THR A 324 33.59 11.58 0.22
N ARG A 325 34.39 11.05 -0.71
CA ARG A 325 35.04 9.73 -0.61
C ARG A 325 36.10 9.65 0.50
N THR A 326 36.57 10.79 1.03
CA THR A 326 37.69 10.85 1.99
C THR A 326 37.27 10.86 3.46
N ASP A 327 36.03 11.26 3.82
CA ASP A 327 35.73 11.59 5.23
C ASP A 327 34.33 11.16 5.77
N MET A 328 33.42 10.62 4.94
CA MET A 328 32.01 10.41 5.34
C MET A 328 31.49 8.98 5.05
N GLY A 329 31.36 8.15 6.09
CA GLY A 329 30.56 6.91 6.06
C GLY A 329 29.13 7.15 6.59
N PRO A 330 28.20 6.20 6.47
CA PRO A 330 26.86 6.33 7.05
C PRO A 330 26.92 6.24 8.59
N TYR A 331 27.08 7.38 9.25
CA TYR A 331 27.16 7.49 10.72
C TYR A 331 25.78 7.39 11.43
N SER A 332 24.69 7.10 10.70
CA SER A 332 23.31 7.22 11.22
C SER A 332 22.71 5.95 11.84
N GLU A 333 23.37 4.78 11.72
CA GLU A 333 22.84 3.49 12.25
C GLU A 333 22.54 3.54 13.76
N LYS A 334 23.33 4.32 14.52
CA LYS A 334 23.12 4.50 15.97
C LYS A 334 21.81 5.18 16.30
N LEU A 335 21.54 6.29 15.61
CA LEU A 335 20.32 7.05 15.83
C LEU A 335 19.11 6.21 15.43
N CYS A 336 19.25 5.41 14.35
CA CYS A 336 18.20 4.48 13.94
C CYS A 336 17.87 3.49 15.06
N LEU A 337 18.89 2.87 15.66
CA LEU A 337 18.68 1.94 16.76
C LEU A 337 18.12 2.63 18.01
N ALA A 338 18.60 3.83 18.34
CA ALA A 338 18.08 4.60 19.47
C ALA A 338 16.59 4.94 19.29
N MET A 339 16.15 5.23 18.06
CA MET A 339 14.72 5.37 17.76
C MET A 339 13.99 4.04 17.85
N TYR A 340 14.56 2.96 17.33
CA TYR A 340 13.98 1.61 17.41
C TYR A 340 13.68 1.18 18.85
N THR A 341 14.61 1.40 19.79
CA THR A 341 14.39 1.04 21.20
C THR A 341 13.25 1.82 21.85
N ASN A 342 13.01 3.07 21.42
CA ASN A 342 11.81 3.81 21.80
C ASN A 342 10.55 3.11 21.25
N TRP A 343 10.51 2.75 19.95
CA TRP A 343 9.36 2.07 19.35
C TRP A 343 9.02 0.73 20.01
N VAL A 344 10.04 -0.06 20.40
CA VAL A 344 9.86 -1.36 21.09
C VAL A 344 9.23 -1.22 22.48
N THR A 345 9.46 -0.10 23.16
CA THR A 345 9.11 0.07 24.58
C THR A 345 8.01 1.10 24.82
N MET A 346 7.56 1.81 23.78
CA MET A 346 6.68 2.98 23.86
C MET A 346 5.31 2.69 24.50
N ASP A 347 4.74 1.52 24.19
CA ASP A 347 3.46 1.01 24.69
C ASP A 347 3.58 0.30 26.06
N MET A 348 4.79 0.14 26.60
CA MET A 348 4.96 -0.53 27.90
C MET A 348 4.29 0.27 29.01
N GLY A 349 3.27 -0.33 29.63
CA GLY A 349 2.49 0.32 30.68
C GLY A 349 1.48 1.34 30.17
N ASP A 350 1.29 1.43 28.85
CA ASP A 350 0.28 2.29 28.25
C ASP A 350 -1.09 1.59 28.22
N PRO A 351 -2.17 2.23 28.73
CA PRO A 351 -3.49 1.62 28.76
C PRO A 351 -4.19 1.61 27.40
N ASN A 352 -3.74 2.38 26.41
CA ASN A 352 -4.46 2.61 25.17
C ASN A 352 -3.62 2.34 23.91
N LEU A 353 -2.38 2.82 23.86
CA LEU A 353 -1.52 2.72 22.69
C LEU A 353 -0.81 1.37 22.63
N ILE A 354 -0.72 0.80 21.43
CA ILE A 354 0.08 -0.38 21.10
C ILE A 354 1.01 0.00 19.95
N VAL A 355 2.30 -0.31 20.06
CA VAL A 355 3.31 -0.04 19.03
C VAL A 355 4.10 -1.31 18.77
N ILE A 356 4.05 -1.81 17.54
CA ILE A 356 4.75 -3.04 17.16
C ILE A 356 5.72 -2.74 16.01
N PRO A 357 7.04 -2.80 16.26
CA PRO A 357 8.04 -2.77 15.21
C PRO A 357 7.97 -3.99 14.29
N MET A 358 8.16 -3.80 12.99
CA MET A 358 8.19 -4.89 12.02
C MET A 358 9.30 -5.88 12.36
N ASN A 359 10.52 -5.41 12.60
CA ASN A 359 11.61 -6.26 13.07
C ASN A 359 11.38 -6.62 14.55
N PRO A 360 11.21 -7.91 14.91
CA PRO A 360 11.04 -8.30 16.30
C PRO A 360 12.36 -8.22 17.07
N ILE A 361 12.27 -8.01 18.39
CA ILE A 361 13.42 -8.17 19.28
C ILE A 361 13.90 -9.64 19.31
N PRO A 362 15.17 -9.93 19.65
CA PRO A 362 15.70 -11.29 19.57
C PRO A 362 14.91 -12.35 20.34
N ALA A 363 14.36 -12.03 21.51
CA ALA A 363 13.53 -12.96 22.28
C ALA A 363 12.25 -13.35 21.52
N GLU A 364 11.61 -12.38 20.86
CA GLU A 364 10.41 -12.63 20.05
C GLU A 364 10.76 -13.36 18.75
N ARG A 365 11.85 -12.96 18.08
CA ARG A 365 12.36 -13.61 16.86
C ARG A 365 12.66 -15.10 17.08
N ASN A 366 13.18 -15.44 18.26
CA ASN A 366 13.56 -16.81 18.62
C ASN A 366 12.39 -17.63 19.19
N GLY A 367 11.15 -17.10 19.18
CA GLY A 367 9.97 -17.80 19.66
C GLY A 367 9.90 -17.91 21.19
N GLY A 368 10.50 -16.97 21.92
CA GLY A 368 10.44 -16.91 23.38
C GLY A 368 9.02 -16.73 23.92
N SER A 369 8.81 -17.09 25.19
CA SER A 369 7.52 -16.93 25.85
C SER A 369 7.14 -15.45 26.02
N PRO A 370 5.85 -15.11 26.21
CA PRO A 370 5.43 -13.73 26.50
C PRO A 370 6.21 -13.11 27.68
N GLU A 371 6.54 -13.89 28.71
CA GLU A 371 7.35 -13.44 29.85
C GLU A 371 8.80 -13.16 29.47
N GLU A 372 9.40 -13.95 28.58
CA GLU A 372 10.77 -13.72 28.09
C GLU A 372 10.85 -12.47 27.21
N ILE A 373 9.87 -12.29 26.32
CA ILE A 373 9.72 -11.09 25.50
C ILE A 373 9.58 -9.87 26.40
N GLN A 374 8.67 -9.91 27.38
CA GLN A 374 8.45 -8.83 28.32
C GLN A 374 9.72 -8.48 29.11
N LYS A 375 10.45 -9.48 29.63
CA LYS A 375 11.73 -9.27 30.33
C LYS A 375 12.78 -8.61 29.44
N GLN A 376 12.85 -8.98 28.16
CA GLN A 376 13.79 -8.35 27.24
C GLN A 376 13.39 -6.89 26.94
N ARG A 377 12.09 -6.59 26.80
CA ARG A 377 11.60 -5.21 26.66
C ARG A 377 11.92 -4.37 27.89
N GLU A 378 11.72 -4.91 29.09
CA GLU A 378 12.12 -4.26 30.35
C GLU A 378 13.62 -3.98 30.40
N TYR A 379 14.45 -4.96 30.02
CA TYR A 379 15.89 -4.76 29.92
C TYR A 379 16.28 -3.66 28.94
N ILE A 380 15.65 -3.61 27.76
CA ILE A 380 15.88 -2.55 26.76
C ILE A 380 15.54 -1.18 27.35
N ARG A 381 14.37 -1.05 27.97
CA ARG A 381 13.92 0.20 28.62
C ARG A 381 14.90 0.66 29.69
N ASP A 382 15.34 -0.24 30.55
CA ASP A 382 16.10 0.10 31.76
C ASP A 382 17.61 0.28 31.51
N HIS A 383 18.15 -0.38 30.47
CA HIS A 383 19.61 -0.42 30.23
C HIS A 383 20.06 0.18 28.90
N ILE A 384 19.15 0.50 27.97
CA ILE A 384 19.50 0.97 26.62
C ILE A 384 18.79 2.29 26.27
N VAL A 385 17.47 2.38 26.49
CA VAL A 385 16.69 3.57 26.15
C VAL A 385 17.22 4.80 26.90
N CYS A 386 17.48 5.88 26.16
CA CYS A 386 18.01 7.15 26.69
C CYS A 386 19.32 7.06 27.48
N ARG A 387 20.08 5.94 27.38
CA ARG A 387 21.35 5.80 28.08
C ARG A 387 22.46 6.61 27.38
N PRO A 388 23.35 7.30 28.12
CA PRO A 388 24.50 7.98 27.52
C PRO A 388 25.37 7.03 26.69
N ASN A 389 25.85 7.50 25.54
CA ASN A 389 26.50 6.64 24.53
C ASN A 389 27.79 6.00 25.06
N LEU A 390 28.59 6.75 25.83
CA LEU A 390 29.82 6.22 26.44
C LEU A 390 29.54 5.12 27.47
N GLU A 391 28.42 5.21 28.18
CA GLU A 391 28.05 4.17 29.15
C GLU A 391 27.53 2.93 28.44
N LEU A 392 26.76 3.11 27.36
CA LEU A 392 26.23 2.01 26.55
C LEU A 392 27.37 1.20 25.91
N VAL A 393 28.38 1.86 25.33
CA VAL A 393 29.53 1.17 24.70
C VAL A 393 30.37 0.37 25.69
N ARG A 394 30.40 0.77 26.97
CA ARG A 394 31.11 0.04 28.03
C ARG A 394 30.35 -1.17 28.55
N ASP A 395 29.09 -1.34 28.14
CA ASP A 395 28.23 -2.43 28.56
C ASP A 395 28.16 -3.49 27.44
N ASP A 396 29.04 -4.50 27.54
CA ASP A 396 29.16 -5.55 26.53
C ASP A 396 27.84 -6.30 26.30
N LYS A 397 27.04 -6.48 27.36
CA LYS A 397 25.74 -7.17 27.28
C LYS A 397 24.71 -6.33 26.53
N ALA A 398 24.64 -5.03 26.84
CA ALA A 398 23.77 -4.11 26.11
C ALA A 398 24.21 -3.97 24.64
N MET A 399 25.51 -3.88 24.38
CA MET A 399 26.06 -3.78 23.02
C MET A 399 25.85 -5.05 22.19
N ALA A 400 25.89 -6.23 22.81
CA ALA A 400 25.54 -7.48 22.13
C ALA A 400 24.08 -7.46 21.65
N LEU A 401 23.14 -7.06 22.53
CA LEU A 401 21.73 -6.95 22.19
C LEU A 401 21.47 -5.87 21.11
N VAL A 402 22.15 -4.73 21.23
CA VAL A 402 22.10 -3.60 20.29
C VAL A 402 22.44 -4.03 18.85
N ARG A 403 23.38 -4.95 18.65
CA ARG A 403 23.79 -5.45 17.31
C ARG A 403 22.76 -6.38 16.65
N GLU A 404 21.78 -6.87 17.38
CA GLU A 404 20.77 -7.81 16.89
C GLU A 404 19.38 -7.20 16.70
N MET A 405 19.23 -5.91 17.01
CA MET A 405 17.96 -5.19 17.06
C MET A 405 17.83 -4.16 15.93
N GLY A 406 16.60 -3.90 15.50
CA GLY A 406 16.28 -2.85 14.53
C GLY A 406 16.25 -3.31 13.08
N SER A 407 16.16 -2.33 12.19
CA SER A 407 16.29 -2.51 10.74
C SER A 407 17.70 -2.98 10.35
N ASP A 408 17.81 -3.69 9.23
CA ASP A 408 19.11 -4.09 8.69
C ASP A 408 19.96 -2.87 8.28
N LEU A 409 19.33 -1.81 7.75
CA LEU A 409 19.99 -0.60 7.23
C LEU A 409 19.14 0.66 7.46
N SER A 410 19.14 1.17 8.69
CA SER A 410 18.69 2.53 9.04
C SER A 410 17.24 2.95 8.69
N ILE A 411 16.31 2.01 8.47
CA ILE A 411 14.89 2.31 8.16
C ILE A 411 13.97 1.48 9.06
N ASN A 412 13.48 2.07 10.15
CA ASN A 412 12.58 1.37 11.07
C ASN A 412 11.14 1.42 10.56
N ALA A 413 10.53 0.25 10.35
CA ALA A 413 9.12 0.11 10.08
C ALA A 413 8.36 -0.36 11.33
N PHE A 414 7.20 0.20 11.59
CA PHE A 414 6.35 -0.18 12.72
C PHE A 414 4.88 0.16 12.47
N ALA A 415 3.98 -0.45 13.23
CA ALA A 415 2.56 -0.15 13.17
C ALA A 415 2.01 0.16 14.56
N CYS A 416 1.03 1.05 14.62
CA CYS A 416 0.28 1.37 15.82
C CYS A 416 -1.09 0.70 15.83
N ASN A 417 -1.55 0.34 17.01
CA ASN A 417 -2.92 -0.10 17.26
C ASN A 417 -3.38 0.47 18.61
N PHE A 418 -4.62 0.22 18.97
CA PHE A 418 -5.22 0.79 20.18
C PHE A 418 -6.10 -0.22 20.92
N ARG A 419 -6.33 0.06 22.20
CA ARG A 419 -7.32 -0.63 23.01
C ARG A 419 -8.64 0.12 22.99
N LEU A 420 -9.73 -0.62 22.87
CA LEU A 420 -11.10 -0.13 22.95
C LEU A 420 -11.42 0.29 24.39
N ALA A 421 -12.55 0.99 24.59
CA ALA A 421 -12.97 1.47 25.90
C ALA A 421 -13.18 0.34 26.95
N ASN A 422 -13.39 -0.90 26.51
CA ASN A 422 -13.50 -2.08 27.36
C ASN A 422 -12.13 -2.71 27.73
N GLY A 423 -11.02 -2.17 27.24
CA GLY A 423 -9.65 -2.65 27.45
C GLY A 423 -9.18 -3.73 26.45
N GLU A 424 -10.07 -4.22 25.60
CA GLU A 424 -9.71 -5.18 24.55
C GLU A 424 -8.92 -4.51 23.43
N ILE A 425 -8.07 -5.28 22.76
CA ILE A 425 -7.30 -4.79 21.61
C ILE A 425 -8.25 -4.66 20.41
N ASN A 426 -8.18 -3.56 19.67
CA ASN A 426 -8.85 -3.45 18.38
C ASN A 426 -8.36 -4.57 17.44
N GLN A 427 -9.30 -5.39 16.95
CA GLN A 427 -9.00 -6.48 16.02
C GLN A 427 -9.22 -6.10 14.55
N ASP A 428 -9.78 -4.92 14.26
CA ASP A 428 -10.10 -4.48 12.90
C ASP A 428 -8.88 -3.83 12.23
N VAL A 429 -8.43 -4.42 11.11
CA VAL A 429 -7.28 -3.92 10.34
C VAL A 429 -7.56 -2.51 9.78
N VAL A 430 -8.79 -2.21 9.34
CA VAL A 430 -9.15 -0.90 8.77
C VAL A 430 -9.07 0.19 9.83
N GLU A 431 -9.46 -0.10 11.08
CA GLU A 431 -9.34 0.89 12.16
C GLU A 431 -7.90 1.09 12.63
N SER A 432 -7.06 0.05 12.58
CA SER A 432 -5.61 0.21 12.76
C SER A 432 -5.00 1.04 11.62
N ASN A 433 -5.39 0.79 10.38
CA ASN A 433 -4.95 1.59 9.23
C ASN A 433 -5.37 3.05 9.36
N TYR A 434 -6.60 3.31 9.82
CA TYR A 434 -7.09 4.65 10.09
C TYR A 434 -6.19 5.36 11.11
N LEU A 435 -5.87 4.72 12.25
CA LEU A 435 -4.96 5.30 13.24
C LEU A 435 -3.58 5.64 12.64
N ASN A 436 -2.95 4.71 11.93
CA ASN A 436 -1.62 4.93 11.35
C ASN A 436 -1.64 6.05 10.29
N THR A 437 -2.67 6.07 9.43
CA THR A 437 -2.84 7.11 8.40
C THR A 437 -3.01 8.49 9.04
N ARG A 438 -3.84 8.60 10.09
CA ARG A 438 -4.04 9.86 10.81
C ARG A 438 -2.79 10.36 11.51
N ILE A 439 -2.04 9.46 12.16
CA ILE A 439 -0.73 9.78 12.75
C ILE A 439 0.21 10.30 11.65
N TYR A 440 0.28 9.64 10.51
CA TYR A 440 1.09 10.07 9.37
C TYR A 440 0.70 11.46 8.88
N GLU A 441 -0.58 11.74 8.64
CA GLU A 441 -1.05 13.07 8.20
C GLU A 441 -0.71 14.18 9.20
N ARG A 442 -0.82 13.89 10.50
CA ARG A 442 -0.44 14.82 11.58
C ARG A 442 1.07 15.07 11.65
N LEU A 443 1.88 14.11 11.20
CA LEU A 443 3.35 14.12 11.29
C LEU A 443 4.02 14.16 9.90
N SER A 444 3.30 14.65 8.89
CA SER A 444 3.81 14.85 7.54
C SER A 444 3.17 16.07 6.89
N VAL A 445 3.67 16.43 5.72
CA VAL A 445 3.16 17.52 4.88
C VAL A 445 2.65 16.87 3.61
N THR A 446 1.33 16.81 3.47
CA THR A 446 0.63 16.13 2.37
C THR A 446 -0.20 17.10 1.54
N LYS A 447 -0.56 18.26 2.11
CA LYS A 447 -1.38 19.30 1.50
C LYS A 447 -0.61 20.62 1.42
N ILE A 448 -1.06 21.55 0.55
CA ILE A 448 -0.42 22.88 0.42
C ILE A 448 -0.65 23.73 1.67
N GLU A 449 -1.77 23.47 2.35
CA GLU A 449 -2.24 24.17 3.54
C GLU A 449 -1.50 23.73 4.81
N ASP A 450 -0.83 22.58 4.78
CA ASP A 450 -0.02 22.07 5.89
C ASP A 450 1.12 23.04 6.22
N ASN A 451 1.23 23.41 7.50
CA ASN A 451 2.33 24.23 7.99
C ASN A 451 3.43 23.35 8.58
N ILE A 452 4.63 23.42 8.00
CA ILE A 452 5.80 22.67 8.44
C ILE A 452 6.18 22.92 9.91
N PHE A 453 5.88 24.12 10.45
CA PHE A 453 6.26 24.51 11.80
C PHE A 453 5.32 23.96 12.88
N ASP A 454 4.18 23.42 12.49
CA ASP A 454 3.20 22.83 13.42
C ASP A 454 3.45 21.32 13.62
N LYS A 455 4.40 20.75 12.87
CA LYS A 455 4.74 19.32 12.90
C LYS A 455 5.97 19.12 13.81
N PRO A 456 5.86 18.40 14.94
CA PRO A 456 6.98 18.23 15.87
C PRO A 456 8.07 17.28 15.31
N LEU A 457 7.68 16.38 14.42
CA LEU A 457 8.58 15.46 13.72
C LEU A 457 7.98 15.09 12.35
N PHE A 458 8.81 14.50 11.50
CA PHE A 458 8.40 13.99 10.20
C PHE A 458 8.49 12.46 10.16
N ILE A 459 7.41 11.81 9.75
CA ILE A 459 7.35 10.36 9.55
C ILE A 459 6.86 10.04 8.14
N MET A 460 7.26 8.87 7.63
CA MET A 460 6.76 8.33 6.38
C MET A 460 5.69 7.26 6.68
N SER A 461 4.89 6.92 5.67
CA SER A 461 3.91 5.83 5.75
C SER A 461 3.94 5.04 4.45
N THR A 462 3.60 3.76 4.54
CA THR A 462 3.48 2.88 3.38
C THR A 462 2.48 1.76 3.67
N SER A 463 2.01 1.11 2.61
CA SER A 463 1.04 0.01 2.70
C SER A 463 1.73 -1.33 2.49
N MET A 464 1.61 -2.23 3.46
CA MET A 464 2.01 -3.63 3.33
C MET A 464 0.91 -4.43 2.63
N GLU A 465 0.96 -4.43 1.30
CA GLU A 465 0.04 -5.19 0.46
C GLU A 465 0.07 -6.69 0.82
N GLN A 466 -1.09 -7.25 1.21
CA GLN A 466 -1.22 -8.64 1.64
C GLN A 466 -0.74 -9.62 0.56
N LYS A 467 -0.97 -9.28 -0.71
CA LYS A 467 -0.54 -10.08 -1.86
C LYS A 467 0.98 -10.16 -2.02
N VAL A 468 1.70 -9.11 -1.62
CA VAL A 468 3.16 -8.98 -1.81
C VAL A 468 3.91 -9.47 -0.58
N TYR A 469 3.49 -9.04 0.60
CA TYR A 469 4.17 -9.32 1.86
C TYR A 469 3.73 -10.63 2.51
N ASP A 470 2.51 -11.10 2.21
CA ASP A 470 1.91 -12.36 2.68
C ASP A 470 2.30 -12.74 4.13
N VAL A 471 3.22 -13.69 4.32
CA VAL A 471 3.69 -14.17 5.62
C VAL A 471 4.26 -13.08 6.52
N CYS A 472 4.90 -12.05 5.94
CA CYS A 472 5.43 -10.90 6.67
C CYS A 472 4.29 -10.02 7.21
N CYS A 473 3.31 -9.69 6.36
CA CYS A 473 2.15 -8.89 6.76
C CYS A 473 1.30 -9.64 7.80
N ASN A 474 1.05 -10.93 7.59
CA ASN A 474 0.35 -11.80 8.54
C ASN A 474 1.06 -11.87 9.90
N ASN A 475 2.40 -11.95 9.89
CA ASN A 475 3.18 -11.95 11.12
C ASN A 475 3.02 -10.62 11.89
N LEU A 476 3.12 -9.48 11.21
CA LEU A 476 2.98 -8.17 11.83
C LEU A 476 1.56 -7.95 12.37
N LYS A 477 0.52 -8.28 11.59
CA LYS A 477 -0.89 -8.19 12.05
C LYS A 477 -1.15 -9.02 13.30
N ARG A 478 -0.66 -10.27 13.33
CA ARG A 478 -0.77 -11.16 14.50
C ARG A 478 -0.12 -10.54 15.73
N ARG A 479 1.07 -9.93 15.60
CA ARG A 479 1.78 -9.26 16.70
C ARG A 479 1.08 -7.97 17.14
N LEU A 480 0.47 -7.26 16.20
CA LEU A 480 -0.34 -6.05 16.42
C LEU A 480 -1.71 -6.34 17.06
N GLY A 481 -2.18 -7.59 16.98
CA GLY A 481 -3.46 -8.04 17.53
C GLY A 481 -4.65 -7.79 16.60
N VAL A 482 -4.40 -7.48 15.32
CA VAL A 482 -5.46 -7.31 14.31
C VAL A 482 -5.67 -8.59 13.52
N VAL A 483 -6.91 -8.82 13.08
CA VAL A 483 -7.34 -10.02 12.35
C VAL A 483 -8.00 -9.57 11.07
N GLY A 484 -7.45 -10.01 9.95
CA GLY A 484 -8.02 -9.69 8.67
C GLY A 484 -7.02 -9.82 7.54
N ASP A 485 -7.59 -9.89 6.35
CA ASP A 485 -6.91 -10.14 5.10
C ASP A 485 -6.63 -8.81 4.35
N GLN A 486 -7.06 -7.66 4.86
CA GLN A 486 -6.86 -6.34 4.24
C GLN A 486 -5.38 -5.93 4.25
N ASP A 487 -4.95 -5.03 3.38
CA ASP A 487 -3.59 -4.47 3.45
C ASP A 487 -3.37 -3.74 4.80
N LEU A 488 -2.12 -3.66 5.28
CA LEU A 488 -1.78 -3.02 6.56
C LEU A 488 -0.97 -1.74 6.32
N GLU A 489 -1.48 -0.60 6.78
CA GLU A 489 -0.74 0.66 6.77
C GLU A 489 0.27 0.68 7.93
N ILE A 490 1.52 0.99 7.59
CA ILE A 490 2.63 1.04 8.54
C ILE A 490 3.34 2.39 8.47
N LEU A 491 3.93 2.78 9.59
CA LEU A 491 4.75 3.96 9.72
C LEU A 491 6.23 3.61 9.50
N VAL A 492 6.93 4.49 8.82
CA VAL A 492 8.33 4.31 8.42
C VAL A 492 9.17 5.48 8.91
N ASN A 493 10.22 5.14 9.66
CA ASN A 493 11.21 6.06 10.20
C ASN A 493 12.58 5.78 9.56
N CYS A 494 12.84 6.47 8.44
CA CYS A 494 14.15 6.50 7.80
C CYS A 494 15.09 7.45 8.55
N VAL A 495 16.24 6.94 9.00
CA VAL A 495 17.15 7.69 9.88
C VAL A 495 18.49 7.91 9.20
N MET A 496 18.68 9.13 8.70
CA MET A 496 19.91 9.59 8.06
C MET A 496 20.69 10.61 8.87
N SER A 497 20.11 11.18 9.94
CA SER A 497 20.80 12.20 10.72
C SER A 497 22.02 11.59 11.44
N PRO A 498 23.23 12.11 11.21
CA PRO A 498 24.42 11.69 11.96
C PRO A 498 24.61 12.53 13.24
N PHE A 499 23.75 13.53 13.47
CA PHE A 499 23.93 14.44 14.58
C PHE A 499 23.75 13.71 15.91
N PRO A 500 24.69 13.90 16.87
CA PRO A 500 24.58 13.27 18.18
C PRO A 500 23.22 13.58 18.80
N THR A 501 22.68 12.58 19.51
CA THR A 501 21.52 12.68 20.39
C THR A 501 21.83 13.58 21.59
N VAL A 502 22.08 14.86 21.34
CA VAL A 502 22.30 15.82 22.41
C VAL A 502 21.04 15.83 23.29
N SER A 503 21.23 15.67 24.60
CA SER A 503 20.20 15.94 25.62
C SER A 503 18.81 15.33 25.38
N ASN A 504 18.70 13.99 25.30
CA ASN A 504 17.42 13.27 25.20
C ASN A 504 16.56 13.60 23.96
N PHE A 505 17.16 14.07 22.86
CA PHE A 505 16.41 14.40 21.64
C PHE A 505 15.50 13.27 21.13
N THR A 506 15.99 12.03 21.08
CA THR A 506 15.20 10.85 20.66
C THR A 506 14.00 10.60 21.56
N LYS A 507 14.14 10.88 22.86
CA LYS A 507 13.04 10.82 23.82
C LYS A 507 11.99 11.88 23.52
N SER A 508 12.42 13.13 23.27
CA SER A 508 11.49 14.21 22.91
C SER A 508 10.69 13.85 21.66
N VAL A 509 11.35 13.33 20.63
CA VAL A 509 10.69 12.85 19.39
C VAL A 509 9.69 11.73 19.70
N ALA A 510 10.06 10.78 20.57
CA ALA A 510 9.16 9.70 20.98
C ALA A 510 7.96 10.19 21.81
N ASP A 511 8.16 11.15 22.72
CA ASP A 511 7.12 11.76 23.55
C ASP A 511 6.14 12.60 22.69
N ASP A 512 6.66 13.35 21.72
CA ASP A 512 5.85 14.12 20.75
C ASP A 512 5.03 13.17 19.87
N PHE A 513 5.63 12.10 19.35
CA PHE A 513 4.93 11.05 18.63
C PHE A 513 3.79 10.45 19.46
N LYS A 514 4.10 10.06 20.71
CA LYS A 514 3.14 9.44 21.62
C LYS A 514 1.96 10.36 21.93
N THR A 515 2.21 11.65 22.09
CA THR A 515 1.15 12.66 22.28
C THR A 515 0.18 12.68 21.11
N ILE A 516 0.69 12.76 19.88
CA ILE A 516 -0.13 12.74 18.66
C ILE A 516 -0.88 11.42 18.53
N ALA A 517 -0.23 10.29 18.80
CA ALA A 517 -0.88 8.98 18.76
C ALA A 517 -2.06 8.91 19.74
N HIS A 518 -1.94 9.45 20.96
CA HIS A 518 -3.06 9.50 21.90
C HIS A 518 -4.21 10.38 21.42
N GLU A 519 -3.92 11.56 20.85
CA GLU A 519 -4.95 12.43 20.28
C GLU A 519 -5.74 11.73 19.17
N GLU A 520 -5.07 11.00 18.28
CA GLU A 520 -5.75 10.26 17.21
C GLU A 520 -6.44 8.98 17.73
N ILE A 521 -5.96 8.37 18.83
CA ILE A 521 -6.69 7.29 19.52
C ILE A 521 -8.02 7.79 20.08
N GLU A 522 -8.11 9.03 20.60
CA GLU A 522 -9.41 9.57 21.05
C GLU A 522 -10.44 9.59 19.90
N ARG A 523 -10.00 9.89 18.67
CA ARG A 523 -10.85 9.84 17.48
C ARG A 523 -11.21 8.40 17.09
N CYS A 524 -10.28 7.47 17.20
CA CYS A 524 -10.54 6.04 16.98
C CYS A 524 -11.54 5.48 17.99
N LEU A 525 -11.43 5.88 19.27
CA LEU A 525 -12.38 5.50 20.32
C LEU A 525 -13.77 6.08 20.05
N PHE A 526 -13.85 7.35 19.61
CA PHE A 526 -15.11 7.95 19.19
C PHE A 526 -15.78 7.17 18.04
N ARG A 527 -14.99 6.74 17.04
CA ARG A 527 -15.49 5.94 15.91
C ARG A 527 -15.97 4.55 16.30
N ASN A 528 -15.32 3.92 17.28
CA ASN A 528 -15.50 2.49 17.58
C ASN A 528 -16.26 2.20 18.89
N THR A 529 -16.72 3.23 19.60
CA THR A 529 -17.50 3.03 20.83
C THR A 529 -18.98 3.15 20.55
N VAL A 530 -19.74 2.08 20.79
CA VAL A 530 -21.20 2.10 20.69
C VAL A 530 -21.80 2.92 21.84
N THR A 531 -22.43 4.03 21.51
CA THR A 531 -23.12 4.91 22.48
C THR A 531 -24.61 5.04 22.16
N GLU A 532 -25.35 5.74 23.03
CA GLU A 532 -26.69 6.22 22.67
C GLU A 532 -26.55 7.31 21.59
N ASP A 533 -27.43 7.26 20.58
CA ASP A 533 -27.42 8.17 19.44
C ASP A 533 -28.79 8.29 18.76
N ASP A 534 -28.94 9.24 17.84
CA ASP A 534 -30.20 9.50 17.14
C ASP A 534 -30.27 8.81 15.77
N PHE A 535 -31.02 7.72 15.70
CA PHE A 535 -31.16 6.94 14.48
C PHE A 535 -32.18 7.55 13.53
N ARG A 536 -31.90 7.47 12.22
CA ARG A 536 -32.81 7.85 11.14
C ARG A 536 -33.01 6.69 10.19
N PHE A 537 -34.27 6.44 9.84
CA PHE A 537 -34.66 5.39 8.93
C PHE A 537 -35.44 5.99 7.75
N ILE A 538 -35.10 5.58 6.53
CA ILE A 538 -35.90 5.85 5.34
C ILE A 538 -37.23 5.13 5.48
N LEU A 539 -38.35 5.85 5.36
CA LEU A 539 -39.70 5.30 5.40
C LEU A 539 -40.17 4.91 4.01
N GLN A 540 -40.48 3.63 3.82
CA GLN A 540 -41.02 3.06 2.58
C GLN A 540 -42.39 2.43 2.83
N GLY A 541 -43.26 2.46 1.81
CA GLY A 541 -44.55 1.79 1.83
C GLY A 541 -45.68 2.63 2.44
N THR A 542 -46.71 2.93 1.65
CA THR A 542 -47.90 3.65 2.13
C THR A 542 -49.04 2.73 2.58
N ASP A 543 -49.00 1.48 2.15
CA ASP A 543 -49.88 0.40 2.60
C ASP A 543 -49.40 -0.19 3.93
N LYS A 544 -48.13 -0.56 4.01
CA LYS A 544 -47.46 -1.06 5.22
C LYS A 544 -46.07 -0.42 5.35
N PRO A 545 -45.69 0.08 6.54
CA PRO A 545 -44.42 0.78 6.70
C PRO A 545 -43.23 -0.17 6.84
N TYR A 546 -42.17 0.13 6.10
CA TYR A 546 -40.85 -0.46 6.19
C TYR A 546 -39.82 0.63 6.47
N LEU A 547 -38.80 0.31 7.26
CA LEU A 547 -37.77 1.23 7.71
C LEU A 547 -36.38 0.69 7.33
N THR A 548 -35.61 1.48 6.60
CA THR A 548 -34.20 1.16 6.30
C THR A 548 -33.28 2.16 6.99
N LEU A 549 -32.32 1.69 7.77
CA LEU A 549 -31.35 2.54 8.46
C LEU A 549 -30.47 3.31 7.46
N LEU A 550 -30.02 4.50 7.83
CA LEU A 550 -28.91 5.20 7.18
C LEU A 550 -27.58 4.66 7.74
N PRO A 551 -26.85 3.79 7.02
CA PRO A 551 -25.65 3.14 7.52
C PRO A 551 -24.41 4.01 7.34
N MET A 552 -23.35 3.69 8.08
CA MET A 552 -22.00 4.21 7.86
C MET A 552 -20.96 3.11 8.04
N PHE A 553 -19.94 3.06 7.18
CA PHE A 553 -18.81 2.15 7.37
C PHE A 553 -17.87 2.58 8.51
N ASN A 554 -17.91 3.86 8.88
CA ASN A 554 -16.88 4.51 9.69
C ASN A 554 -17.31 4.83 11.13
N MET A 555 -18.54 4.46 11.53
CA MET A 555 -19.05 4.65 12.89
C MET A 555 -19.72 3.40 13.41
N ALA A 556 -19.21 2.88 14.53
CA ALA A 556 -19.75 1.68 15.18
C ALA A 556 -21.26 1.75 15.43
N ASN A 557 -21.80 2.92 15.80
CA ASN A 557 -23.24 3.10 16.00
C ASN A 557 -24.07 2.76 14.74
N TYR A 558 -23.51 2.97 13.54
CA TYR A 558 -24.22 2.89 12.26
C TYR A 558 -23.68 1.80 11.33
N ARG A 559 -22.80 0.91 11.82
CA ARG A 559 -22.22 -0.22 11.05
C ARG A 559 -23.21 -1.38 10.87
N HIS A 560 -24.45 -1.07 10.55
CA HIS A 560 -25.51 -2.04 10.31
C HIS A 560 -26.26 -1.70 9.03
N GLN A 561 -26.37 -2.65 8.13
CA GLN A 561 -27.38 -2.60 7.08
C GLN A 561 -28.67 -3.23 7.62
N LEU A 562 -29.63 -2.37 7.99
CA LEU A 562 -30.84 -2.76 8.72
C LEU A 562 -32.11 -2.43 7.94
N ILE A 563 -32.98 -3.42 7.76
CA ILE A 563 -34.29 -3.33 7.12
C ILE A 563 -35.34 -3.92 8.08
N LEU A 564 -36.34 -3.11 8.44
CA LEU A 564 -37.39 -3.46 9.39
C LEU A 564 -38.77 -3.36 8.73
N SER A 565 -39.69 -4.22 9.16
CA SER A 565 -41.12 -3.96 9.02
C SER A 565 -41.71 -3.62 10.38
N CYS A 566 -42.70 -2.72 10.44
CA CYS A 566 -43.23 -2.23 11.70
C CYS A 566 -44.71 -1.79 11.60
N GLU A 567 -45.24 -1.27 12.70
CA GLU A 567 -46.52 -0.58 12.78
C GLU A 567 -46.33 0.87 13.25
N ILE A 568 -46.91 1.79 12.50
CA ILE A 568 -46.98 3.23 12.81
C ILE A 568 -48.46 3.58 13.06
N PRO A 569 -48.79 4.42 14.07
CA PRO A 569 -50.18 4.79 14.36
C PRO A 569 -50.93 5.34 13.14
N ALA A 570 -52.19 4.94 12.99
CA ALA A 570 -53.00 5.25 11.80
C ALA A 570 -53.06 6.75 11.49
N ASN A 571 -53.21 7.60 12.52
CA ASN A 571 -53.22 9.06 12.35
C ASN A 571 -51.91 9.61 11.77
N VAL A 572 -50.77 9.00 12.09
CA VAL A 572 -49.45 9.39 11.54
C VAL A 572 -49.29 8.85 10.12
N MET A 573 -49.75 7.63 9.85
CA MET A 573 -49.77 7.07 8.49
C MET A 573 -50.66 7.88 7.56
N ASP A 574 -51.78 8.42 8.03
CA ASP A 574 -52.66 9.28 7.22
C ASP A 574 -51.98 10.61 6.86
N ILE A 575 -51.21 11.19 7.79
CA ILE A 575 -50.37 12.36 7.53
C ILE A 575 -49.30 12.01 6.49
N TYR A 576 -48.57 10.90 6.68
CA TYR A 576 -47.55 10.44 5.74
C TYR A 576 -48.13 10.24 4.34
N ARG A 577 -49.27 9.54 4.21
CA ARG A 577 -49.96 9.32 2.93
C ARG A 577 -50.36 10.64 2.26
N ALA A 578 -50.90 11.58 3.03
CA ALA A 578 -51.32 12.88 2.50
C ALA A 578 -50.14 13.70 1.98
N GLU A 579 -49.02 13.72 2.72
CA GLU A 579 -47.81 14.45 2.29
C GLU A 579 -47.09 13.74 1.14
N ARG A 580 -47.03 12.41 1.16
CA ARG A 580 -46.49 11.58 0.07
C ARG A 580 -47.28 11.76 -1.23
N ALA A 581 -48.60 11.93 -1.15
CA ALA A 581 -49.43 12.20 -2.32
C ALA A 581 -49.14 13.58 -2.95
N LYS A 582 -48.76 14.59 -2.14
CA LYS A 582 -48.36 15.92 -2.64
C LYS A 582 -47.00 15.87 -3.33
N ASP A 583 -46.09 15.04 -2.85
CA ASP A 583 -44.73 14.91 -3.40
C ASP A 583 -44.29 13.42 -3.42
N PRO A 584 -44.65 12.69 -4.48
CA PRO A 584 -44.30 11.27 -4.61
C PRO A 584 -42.79 11.00 -4.77
N SER A 585 -41.97 12.02 -5.01
CA SER A 585 -40.52 11.89 -5.10
C SER A 585 -39.81 12.07 -3.75
N ALA A 586 -40.46 12.69 -2.76
CA ALA A 586 -39.81 13.02 -1.51
C ALA A 586 -39.47 11.84 -0.62
N THR A 587 -38.26 11.84 -0.07
CA THR A 587 -37.84 10.91 0.97
C THR A 587 -38.35 11.36 2.33
N PHE A 588 -39.03 10.48 3.04
CA PHE A 588 -39.48 10.69 4.41
C PHE A 588 -38.66 9.83 5.35
N PHE A 589 -38.44 10.33 6.56
CA PHE A 589 -37.64 9.66 7.58
C PHE A 589 -38.45 9.47 8.86
N VAL A 590 -38.28 8.31 9.47
CA VAL A 590 -38.66 8.04 10.85
C VAL A 590 -37.40 8.13 11.70
N GLY A 591 -37.35 9.06 12.64
CA GLY A 591 -36.21 9.27 13.54
C GLY A 591 -36.56 8.99 14.99
N THR A 592 -35.58 8.65 15.82
CA THR A 592 -35.78 8.55 17.28
C THR A 592 -35.94 9.94 17.90
N THR A 593 -36.82 10.11 18.88
CA THR A 593 -37.03 11.42 19.54
C THR A 593 -35.94 11.82 20.52
N LYS A 594 -35.11 10.86 20.91
CA LYS A 594 -33.97 10.99 21.83
C LYS A 594 -32.88 10.02 21.41
N ASP A 595 -31.69 10.24 21.95
CA ASP A 595 -30.57 9.35 21.78
C ASP A 595 -30.89 8.00 22.47
N VAL A 596 -30.69 6.89 21.75
CA VAL A 596 -30.94 5.52 22.21
C VAL A 596 -29.86 4.60 21.68
N LYS A 597 -29.76 3.37 22.19
CA LYS A 597 -28.96 2.31 21.54
C LYS A 597 -29.77 1.62 20.45
N LEU A 598 -29.11 1.14 19.40
CA LEU A 598 -29.76 0.38 18.32
C LEU A 598 -30.48 -0.86 18.86
N ASP A 599 -29.86 -1.61 19.78
CA ASP A 599 -30.48 -2.78 20.44
C ASP A 599 -31.82 -2.45 21.11
N SER A 600 -31.95 -1.24 21.67
CA SER A 600 -33.19 -0.78 22.32
C SER A 600 -34.31 -0.58 21.31
N ILE A 601 -33.99 -0.23 20.06
CA ILE A 601 -34.95 -0.14 18.95
C ILE A 601 -35.40 -1.55 18.57
N LEU A 602 -34.44 -2.46 18.41
CA LEU A 602 -34.70 -3.85 18.00
C LEU A 602 -35.47 -4.66 19.05
N ALA A 603 -35.42 -4.26 20.32
CA ALA A 603 -36.12 -4.92 21.42
C ALA A 603 -37.66 -4.78 21.41
N GLY A 604 -38.25 -3.91 20.56
CA GLY A 604 -39.67 -4.04 20.18
C GLY A 604 -40.44 -2.76 19.86
N SER A 605 -40.15 -1.63 20.51
CA SER A 605 -40.80 -0.34 20.19
C SER A 605 -39.93 0.86 20.58
N PHE A 606 -40.04 1.95 19.84
CA PHE A 606 -39.36 3.20 20.17
C PHE A 606 -40.23 4.43 19.90
N ASP A 607 -39.91 5.52 20.59
CA ASP A 607 -40.57 6.81 20.40
C ASP A 607 -39.91 7.54 19.21
N ALA A 608 -40.75 7.99 18.29
CA ALA A 608 -40.33 8.42 16.97
C ALA A 608 -40.92 9.77 16.53
N MET A 609 -40.28 10.35 15.51
CA MET A 609 -40.73 11.52 14.77
C MET A 609 -40.73 11.24 13.27
N LEU A 610 -41.58 11.96 12.54
CA LEU A 610 -41.73 11.87 11.08
C LEU A 610 -41.27 13.19 10.44
N GLU A 611 -40.28 13.11 9.56
CA GLU A 611 -39.64 14.25 8.91
C GLU A 611 -39.58 14.05 7.39
N LYS A 612 -39.56 15.14 6.61
CA LYS A 612 -39.37 15.12 5.15
C LYS A 612 -38.00 15.68 4.78
N GLY A 613 -37.18 14.87 4.13
CA GLY A 613 -35.81 15.21 3.77
C GLY A 613 -34.84 15.11 4.94
N LEU A 614 -33.54 15.17 4.63
CA LEU A 614 -32.48 15.27 5.61
C LEU A 614 -32.16 16.75 5.92
N PRO A 615 -31.58 17.05 7.09
CA PRO A 615 -31.06 18.39 7.38
C PRO A 615 -30.02 18.82 6.33
N VAL A 616 -30.05 20.10 5.93
CA VAL A 616 -29.09 20.69 4.98
C VAL A 616 -28.52 21.97 5.58
N LYS A 617 -27.19 22.17 5.50
CA LYS A 617 -26.50 23.36 6.01
C LYS A 617 -27.13 24.63 5.46
N ASN A 618 -27.31 25.61 6.33
CA ASN A 618 -27.87 26.93 5.99
C ASN A 618 -29.30 26.88 5.43
N GLN A 619 -30.01 25.75 5.57
CA GLN A 619 -31.43 25.64 5.28
C GLN A 619 -32.22 25.45 6.59
N PRO A 620 -33.52 25.82 6.61
CA PRO A 620 -34.38 25.48 7.73
C PRO A 620 -34.39 23.97 7.97
N ALA A 621 -34.51 23.57 9.24
CA ALA A 621 -34.66 22.17 9.61
C ALA A 621 -35.79 21.49 8.80
N PRO A 622 -35.64 20.20 8.44
CA PRO A 622 -36.62 19.50 7.63
C PRO A 622 -38.01 19.58 8.28
N PRO A 623 -39.08 19.72 7.48
CA PRO A 623 -40.44 19.80 8.01
C PRO A 623 -40.77 18.55 8.84
N ARG A 624 -41.10 18.77 10.12
CA ARG A 624 -41.57 17.72 11.03
C ARG A 624 -43.08 17.67 11.03
N TYR A 625 -43.63 16.51 10.68
CA TYR A 625 -45.07 16.30 10.51
C TYR A 625 -45.72 15.61 11.71
N ALA A 626 -44.97 14.78 12.43
CA ALA A 626 -45.41 14.15 13.66
C ALA A 626 -44.22 13.93 14.60
N SER A 627 -44.47 13.90 15.90
CA SER A 627 -43.45 13.65 16.94
C SER A 627 -44.07 12.91 18.12
N ASN A 628 -43.24 12.17 18.86
CA ASN A 628 -43.63 11.43 20.07
C ASN A 628 -44.71 10.36 19.83
N PHE A 629 -44.75 9.78 18.63
CA PHE A 629 -45.55 8.58 18.38
C PHE A 629 -44.69 7.34 18.58
N LYS A 630 -45.32 6.20 18.87
CA LYS A 630 -44.62 4.94 19.11
C LYS A 630 -44.62 4.07 17.86
N VAL A 631 -43.44 3.66 17.39
CA VAL A 631 -43.29 2.60 16.38
C VAL A 631 -43.32 1.27 17.12
N THR A 632 -44.13 0.31 16.66
CA THR A 632 -44.36 -0.98 17.34
C THR A 632 -44.28 -2.16 16.37
N ASN A 633 -44.41 -3.39 16.87
CA ASN A 633 -44.39 -4.63 16.08
C ASN A 633 -43.19 -4.73 15.13
N ILE A 634 -42.02 -4.34 15.61
CA ILE A 634 -40.77 -4.31 14.83
C ILE A 634 -40.36 -5.75 14.51
N LYS A 635 -40.19 -6.04 13.22
CA LYS A 635 -39.66 -7.30 12.72
C LYS A 635 -38.47 -7.01 11.80
N VAL A 636 -37.34 -7.62 12.15
CA VAL A 636 -36.11 -7.53 11.36
C VAL A 636 -36.25 -8.38 10.11
N LEU A 637 -36.13 -7.76 8.94
CA LEU A 637 -36.01 -8.47 7.66
C LEU A 637 -34.54 -8.73 7.33
N LYS A 638 -33.69 -7.72 7.58
CA LYS A 638 -32.24 -7.82 7.49
C LYS A 638 -31.58 -6.98 8.57
N ASP A 639 -30.58 -7.54 9.22
CA ASP A 639 -29.65 -6.87 10.13
C ASP A 639 -28.26 -7.47 9.87
N SER A 640 -27.56 -6.89 8.90
CA SER A 640 -26.24 -7.33 8.50
C SER A 640 -25.21 -6.32 9.01
N PRO A 641 -24.29 -6.69 9.93
CA PRO A 641 -23.17 -5.84 10.27
C PRO A 641 -22.29 -5.57 9.04
N ILE A 642 -21.81 -4.35 8.93
CA ILE A 642 -20.97 -3.87 7.81
C ILE A 642 -19.59 -3.38 8.31
N ASP A 643 -19.15 -3.89 9.46
CA ASP A 643 -17.75 -3.77 9.89
C ASP A 643 -16.81 -4.33 8.83
N SER A 644 -15.59 -3.82 8.74
CA SER A 644 -14.68 -4.16 7.64
C SER A 644 -14.36 -5.66 7.55
N LYS A 645 -14.39 -6.38 8.69
CA LYS A 645 -14.20 -7.83 8.77
C LYS A 645 -15.31 -8.66 8.12
N TYR A 646 -16.50 -8.08 7.91
CA TYR A 646 -17.64 -8.73 7.26
C TYR A 646 -17.81 -8.30 5.80
N LEU A 647 -16.99 -7.37 5.32
CA LEU A 647 -17.02 -6.91 3.94
C LEU A 647 -16.15 -7.78 3.03
N ASP A 648 -16.62 -7.96 1.80
CA ASP A 648 -15.87 -8.54 0.69
C ASP A 648 -14.69 -7.63 0.31
N ARG A 649 -13.55 -8.22 -0.02
CA ARG A 649 -12.37 -7.48 -0.50
C ARG A 649 -12.59 -6.80 -1.85
N ALA A 650 -13.43 -7.39 -2.69
CA ALA A 650 -13.69 -6.92 -4.04
C ALA A 650 -15.20 -6.82 -4.23
N PHE A 651 -15.62 -5.81 -4.98
CA PHE A 651 -17.00 -5.68 -5.39
C PHE A 651 -17.44 -6.92 -6.16
N PRO A 652 -18.69 -7.38 -5.96
CA PRO A 652 -19.23 -8.49 -6.73
C PRO A 652 -19.36 -8.12 -8.21
N ASP A 653 -19.40 -9.15 -9.07
CA ASP A 653 -19.57 -8.92 -10.51
C ASP A 653 -20.92 -8.28 -10.83
N TYR A 654 -21.99 -8.66 -10.14
CA TYR A 654 -23.32 -8.10 -10.36
C TYR A 654 -23.74 -7.25 -9.17
N MET A 655 -24.61 -6.27 -9.42
CA MET A 655 -25.22 -5.47 -8.36
C MET A 655 -26.47 -6.16 -7.82
N TYR A 656 -26.53 -6.34 -6.50
CA TYR A 656 -27.60 -7.06 -5.82
C TYR A 656 -28.38 -6.14 -4.86
N PHE A 657 -29.68 -6.40 -4.74
CA PHE A 657 -30.60 -5.65 -3.90
C PHE A 657 -31.46 -6.62 -3.11
N TYR A 658 -31.72 -6.31 -1.84
CA TYR A 658 -32.84 -6.91 -1.12
C TYR A 658 -34.14 -6.42 -1.73
N LEU A 659 -35.07 -7.33 -2.03
CA LEU A 659 -36.42 -7.06 -2.55
C LEU A 659 -37.45 -7.51 -1.52
N TYR A 660 -38.25 -6.58 -1.00
CA TYR A 660 -39.22 -6.83 0.09
C TYR A 660 -40.47 -5.95 -0.09
N GLY A 661 -41.51 -6.20 0.70
CA GLY A 661 -42.73 -5.39 0.68
C GLY A 661 -44.01 -6.22 0.83
N THR A 662 -45.05 -5.82 0.11
CA THR A 662 -46.35 -6.47 -0.04
C THR A 662 -46.57 -6.86 -1.51
N ASN A 663 -47.73 -7.44 -1.83
CA ASN A 663 -48.09 -7.72 -3.22
C ASN A 663 -48.39 -6.44 -4.01
N GLU A 664 -48.84 -5.40 -3.31
CA GLU A 664 -49.22 -4.10 -3.83
C GLU A 664 -48.02 -3.17 -3.98
N GLN A 665 -47.12 -3.14 -3.00
CA GLN A 665 -45.96 -2.24 -2.97
C GLN A 665 -44.69 -3.01 -2.65
N ARG A 666 -43.74 -2.95 -3.57
CA ARG A 666 -42.43 -3.61 -3.47
C ARG A 666 -41.34 -2.57 -3.34
N HIS A 667 -40.30 -2.89 -2.61
CA HIS A 667 -39.20 -2.00 -2.24
C HIS A 667 -37.86 -2.69 -2.48
N ILE A 668 -36.83 -1.91 -2.77
CA ILE A 668 -35.47 -2.42 -2.90
C ILE A 668 -34.48 -1.62 -2.05
N GLU A 669 -33.46 -2.33 -1.57
CA GLU A 669 -32.30 -1.79 -0.86
C GLU A 669 -31.01 -2.46 -1.38
N HIS A 670 -30.04 -1.68 -1.82
CA HIS A 670 -28.76 -2.19 -2.34
C HIS A 670 -27.96 -2.94 -1.28
N MET A 671 -27.48 -4.16 -1.58
CA MET A 671 -26.67 -4.94 -0.64
C MET A 671 -25.27 -4.31 -0.47
N LEU A 672 -24.91 -3.92 0.76
CA LEU A 672 -23.65 -3.26 1.06
C LEU A 672 -22.59 -4.28 1.47
N VAL A 673 -21.99 -4.95 0.48
CA VAL A 673 -21.04 -6.05 0.74
C VAL A 673 -19.57 -5.63 0.65
N SER A 674 -19.26 -4.46 0.09
CA SER A 674 -17.89 -3.93 -0.04
C SER A 674 -17.90 -2.40 0.17
N SER A 675 -16.78 -1.81 0.61
CA SER A 675 -16.61 -0.37 0.81
C SER A 675 -15.43 0.19 -0.01
N SER A 676 -15.41 1.45 -0.44
CA SER A 676 -16.47 2.49 -0.37
C SER A 676 -17.61 2.25 -1.36
N ASN A 677 -18.86 2.56 -0.98
CA ASN A 677 -20.06 2.19 -1.76
C ASN A 677 -21.11 3.32 -1.80
N ALA A 678 -22.30 3.08 -2.37
CA ALA A 678 -23.45 3.97 -2.19
C ALA A 678 -24.67 3.17 -1.70
N GLN A 679 -25.40 3.75 -0.75
CA GLN A 679 -26.72 3.27 -0.38
C GLN A 679 -27.68 3.64 -1.50
N LEU A 680 -28.36 2.65 -2.09
CA LEU A 680 -29.33 2.88 -3.16
C LEU A 680 -30.66 2.22 -2.76
N THR A 681 -31.66 3.05 -2.53
CA THR A 681 -32.97 2.64 -2.01
C THR A 681 -34.06 3.13 -2.95
N ALA A 682 -35.05 2.29 -3.26
CA ALA A 682 -36.24 2.74 -4.00
C ALA A 682 -37.50 2.10 -3.45
N ASP A 683 -38.57 2.89 -3.32
CA ASP A 683 -39.89 2.38 -2.94
C ASP A 683 -40.80 2.18 -4.16
N GLN A 684 -41.87 1.40 -3.99
CA GLN A 684 -42.91 1.16 -4.99
C GLN A 684 -42.37 0.78 -6.39
N VAL A 685 -41.38 -0.11 -6.43
CA VAL A 685 -40.85 -0.62 -7.70
C VAL A 685 -41.89 -1.50 -8.39
N ASN A 686 -42.00 -1.34 -9.72
CA ASN A 686 -42.91 -2.13 -10.53
C ASN A 686 -42.16 -3.26 -11.25
N LEU A 687 -42.62 -4.50 -11.07
CA LEU A 687 -42.02 -5.68 -11.69
C LEU A 687 -42.90 -6.19 -12.83
N ASP A 688 -42.33 -6.23 -14.03
CA ASP A 688 -42.91 -6.86 -15.21
C ASP A 688 -42.15 -8.18 -15.47
N LEU A 689 -42.67 -9.27 -14.90
CA LEU A 689 -42.03 -10.58 -14.92
C LEU A 689 -42.38 -11.33 -16.20
N THR A 690 -41.35 -11.69 -16.95
CA THR A 690 -41.47 -12.44 -18.22
C THR A 690 -41.32 -13.95 -18.04
N SER A 691 -40.81 -14.38 -16.88
CA SER A 691 -40.65 -15.78 -16.50
C SER A 691 -40.67 -15.93 -14.98
N GLY A 692 -41.19 -17.07 -14.51
CA GLY A 692 -41.37 -17.35 -13.08
C GLY A 692 -42.50 -16.55 -12.42
N THR A 693 -42.73 -16.79 -11.14
CA THR A 693 -43.74 -16.08 -10.32
C THR A 693 -43.22 -15.83 -8.92
N LEU A 694 -43.56 -14.69 -8.33
CA LEU A 694 -43.28 -14.39 -6.92
C LEU A 694 -44.51 -14.66 -6.08
N SER A 695 -44.40 -15.50 -5.06
CA SER A 695 -45.44 -15.65 -4.06
C SER A 695 -45.36 -14.54 -3.00
N GLU A 696 -46.48 -14.31 -2.30
CA GLU A 696 -46.54 -13.38 -1.17
C GLU A 696 -45.58 -13.79 -0.03
N GLU A 697 -45.37 -15.10 0.15
CA GLU A 697 -44.37 -15.63 1.08
C GLU A 697 -42.94 -15.22 0.68
N ASN A 698 -42.62 -15.23 -0.62
CA ASN A 698 -41.31 -14.80 -1.11
C ASN A 698 -41.06 -13.31 -0.83
N ILE A 699 -42.06 -12.45 -1.10
CA ILE A 699 -41.92 -11.00 -0.91
C ILE A 699 -41.88 -10.63 0.58
N SER A 700 -42.67 -11.30 1.42
CA SER A 700 -42.72 -11.02 2.87
C SER A 700 -41.47 -11.49 3.62
N LYS A 701 -40.82 -12.56 3.17
CA LYS A 701 -39.51 -13.02 3.70
C LYS A 701 -38.33 -12.22 3.17
N GLY A 702 -38.49 -11.55 2.03
CA GLY A 702 -37.40 -10.91 1.30
C GLY A 702 -36.78 -11.86 0.27
N CYS A 703 -36.54 -11.32 -0.92
CA CYS A 703 -35.82 -11.95 -2.02
C CYS A 703 -34.55 -11.16 -2.33
N ILE A 704 -33.70 -11.71 -3.19
CA ILE A 704 -32.56 -10.96 -3.74
C ILE A 704 -32.81 -10.68 -5.21
N LEU A 705 -32.71 -9.42 -5.59
CA LEU A 705 -32.83 -8.92 -6.95
C LEU A 705 -31.44 -8.61 -7.48
N ARG A 706 -31.12 -9.12 -8.67
CA ARG A 706 -29.86 -8.86 -9.38
C ARG A 706 -30.13 -7.99 -10.60
N LEU A 707 -29.33 -6.94 -10.80
CA LEU A 707 -29.32 -6.21 -12.06
C LEU A 707 -28.50 -6.95 -13.12
N GLU A 708 -29.09 -7.23 -14.28
CA GLU A 708 -28.40 -8.00 -15.34
C GLU A 708 -27.39 -7.15 -16.12
N ASP A 709 -27.69 -5.85 -16.27
CA ASP A 709 -26.93 -4.93 -17.13
C ASP A 709 -25.93 -4.06 -16.38
N HIS A 710 -25.92 -4.14 -15.04
CA HIS A 710 -25.12 -3.27 -14.19
C HIS A 710 -24.21 -4.12 -13.30
N ARG A 711 -22.91 -3.97 -13.51
CA ARG A 711 -21.86 -4.69 -12.80
C ARG A 711 -21.32 -3.84 -11.67
N GLU A 712 -21.40 -4.31 -10.43
CA GLU A 712 -21.06 -3.49 -9.26
C GLU A 712 -19.56 -3.11 -9.26
N ASN A 713 -18.68 -4.07 -9.57
CA ASN A 713 -17.25 -3.84 -9.75
C ASN A 713 -16.84 -2.89 -10.88
N ILE A 714 -17.74 -2.55 -11.80
CA ILE A 714 -17.52 -1.52 -12.82
C ILE A 714 -18.05 -0.15 -12.36
N VAL A 715 -19.12 -0.16 -11.56
CA VAL A 715 -19.78 1.07 -11.08
C VAL A 715 -19.05 1.69 -9.90
N PHE A 716 -18.52 0.87 -8.98
CA PHE A 716 -17.90 1.30 -7.74
C PHE A 716 -16.37 1.13 -7.74
N PRO A 717 -15.61 1.94 -6.97
CA PRO A 717 -16.09 2.99 -6.07
C PRO A 717 -16.56 4.25 -6.82
N VAL A 718 -17.63 4.89 -6.33
CA VAL A 718 -18.09 6.19 -6.84
C VAL A 718 -17.54 7.28 -5.93
N LEU A 719 -16.92 8.32 -6.52
CA LEU A 719 -16.42 9.47 -5.75
C LEU A 719 -17.59 10.27 -5.17
N PRO A 720 -17.72 10.39 -3.85
CA PRO A 720 -18.73 11.26 -3.24
C PRO A 720 -18.59 12.70 -3.76
N PRO A 721 -19.69 13.46 -3.97
CA PRO A 721 -21.09 13.12 -3.68
C PRO A 721 -21.85 12.47 -4.85
N ASN A 722 -21.14 11.87 -5.81
CA ASN A 722 -21.79 11.34 -7.02
C ASN A 722 -22.53 10.04 -6.72
N THR A 723 -23.65 9.83 -7.40
CA THR A 723 -24.40 8.56 -7.37
C THR A 723 -24.54 7.99 -8.80
N PRO A 724 -24.74 6.67 -8.94
CA PRO A 724 -24.83 6.06 -10.27
C PRO A 724 -26.01 6.59 -11.08
N ARG A 725 -25.73 7.13 -12.28
CA ARG A 725 -26.72 7.81 -13.13
C ARG A 725 -27.91 6.94 -13.56
N PHE A 726 -27.78 5.63 -13.53
CA PHE A 726 -28.85 4.69 -13.88
C PHE A 726 -29.90 4.57 -12.77
N PHE A 727 -29.58 4.97 -11.54
CA PHE A 727 -30.48 4.85 -10.40
C PHE A 727 -31.30 6.13 -10.22
N LYS A 728 -32.22 6.37 -11.17
CA LYS A 728 -33.12 7.53 -11.21
C LYS A 728 -34.60 7.11 -11.28
N PRO A 729 -35.53 7.92 -10.79
CA PRO A 729 -36.96 7.61 -10.83
C PRO A 729 -37.44 7.14 -12.21
N GLU A 730 -38.35 6.17 -12.23
CA GLU A 730 -38.98 5.64 -13.45
C GLU A 730 -38.04 4.97 -14.45
N THR A 731 -36.78 4.72 -14.07
CA THR A 731 -35.82 3.97 -14.90
C THR A 731 -36.20 2.50 -14.98
N LYS A 732 -36.14 1.92 -16.18
CA LYS A 732 -36.36 0.49 -16.43
C LYS A 732 -35.04 -0.28 -16.46
N LEU A 733 -34.95 -1.33 -15.67
CA LEU A 733 -33.75 -2.16 -15.48
C LEU A 733 -34.11 -3.64 -15.67
N ARG A 734 -33.28 -4.41 -16.38
CA ARG A 734 -33.45 -5.86 -16.46
C ARG A 734 -32.98 -6.52 -15.18
N VAL A 735 -33.79 -7.45 -14.69
CA VAL A 735 -33.59 -8.07 -13.38
C VAL A 735 -33.83 -9.57 -13.40
N SER A 736 -33.08 -10.25 -12.54
CA SER A 736 -33.38 -11.62 -12.11
C SER A 736 -33.55 -11.64 -10.60
N ILE A 737 -34.45 -12.49 -10.12
CA ILE A 737 -34.84 -12.56 -8.72
C ILE A 737 -34.54 -13.96 -8.21
N PHE A 738 -33.94 -14.01 -7.03
CA PHE A 738 -33.47 -15.21 -6.37
C PHE A 738 -34.14 -15.32 -4.99
N GLN A 739 -34.35 -16.55 -4.55
CA GLN A 739 -34.63 -16.79 -3.14
C GLN A 739 -33.38 -16.38 -2.35
N ASP A 740 -33.56 -15.60 -1.30
CA ASP A 740 -32.47 -15.29 -0.39
C ASP A 740 -32.03 -16.58 0.32
N PRO A 741 -30.77 -17.03 0.13
CA PRO A 741 -30.28 -18.25 0.76
C PRO A 741 -29.90 -18.03 2.24
N HIS A 742 -29.95 -16.79 2.73
CA HIS A 742 -29.42 -16.39 4.03
C HIS A 742 -30.51 -15.96 5.01
N GLY A 743 -30.23 -16.12 6.31
CA GLY A 743 -31.06 -15.61 7.40
C GLY A 743 -31.13 -14.08 7.45
N ALA A 744 -31.96 -13.55 8.34
CA ALA A 744 -32.09 -12.10 8.55
C ALA A 744 -30.82 -11.49 9.18
N ASP A 745 -30.10 -12.26 9.99
CA ASP A 745 -28.89 -11.92 10.75
C ASP A 745 -27.58 -12.32 10.04
N ALA A 746 -27.67 -12.75 8.77
CA ALA A 746 -26.53 -13.17 8.01
C ALA A 746 -25.59 -12.00 7.69
N HIS A 747 -24.29 -12.27 7.71
CA HIS A 747 -23.22 -11.32 7.45
C HIS A 747 -22.16 -11.93 6.53
N GLY A 748 -21.41 -11.07 5.86
CA GLY A 748 -20.33 -11.49 4.99
C GLY A 748 -19.06 -11.90 5.74
N PRO A 749 -17.97 -12.15 5.00
CA PRO A 749 -17.86 -12.02 3.55
C PRO A 749 -18.61 -13.13 2.79
N GLY A 750 -18.89 -12.92 1.51
CA GLY A 750 -19.39 -13.93 0.59
C GLY A 750 -20.92 -14.05 0.50
N LEU A 751 -21.67 -13.04 0.94
CA LEU A 751 -23.14 -13.05 0.85
C LEU A 751 -23.66 -13.21 -0.59
N THR A 752 -22.91 -12.70 -1.57
CA THR A 752 -23.29 -12.76 -3.00
C THR A 752 -22.78 -14.02 -3.72
N ALA A 753 -21.84 -14.76 -3.12
CA ALA A 753 -21.18 -15.90 -3.78
C ALA A 753 -22.17 -16.99 -4.23
N PRO A 754 -23.17 -17.41 -3.42
CA PRO A 754 -24.16 -18.41 -3.84
C PRO A 754 -25.03 -17.95 -5.03
N LEU A 755 -25.22 -16.65 -5.20
CA LEU A 755 -26.12 -16.08 -6.21
C LEU A 755 -25.50 -16.02 -7.61
N SER A 756 -24.17 -16.07 -7.70
CA SER A 756 -23.44 -16.01 -8.97
C SER A 756 -23.80 -17.16 -9.93
N THR A 757 -24.13 -18.33 -9.37
CA THR A 757 -24.44 -19.57 -10.11
C THR A 757 -25.86 -20.09 -9.86
N ALA A 758 -26.62 -19.43 -9.00
CA ALA A 758 -28.00 -19.81 -8.70
C ALA A 758 -28.91 -19.64 -9.93
N THR A 759 -29.97 -20.45 -9.98
CA THR A 759 -31.05 -20.27 -10.96
C THR A 759 -32.08 -19.28 -10.39
N PRO A 760 -32.48 -18.25 -11.15
CA PRO A 760 -33.47 -17.30 -10.67
C PRO A 760 -34.86 -17.95 -10.57
N ILE A 761 -35.62 -17.54 -9.55
CA ILE A 761 -37.02 -17.94 -9.36
C ILE A 761 -37.97 -17.15 -10.26
N ALA A 762 -37.56 -15.95 -10.69
CA ALA A 762 -38.27 -15.13 -11.66
C ALA A 762 -37.31 -14.15 -12.36
N SER A 763 -37.63 -13.74 -13.58
CA SER A 763 -36.86 -12.75 -14.34
C SER A 763 -37.75 -11.86 -15.19
N GLY A 764 -37.32 -10.62 -15.41
CA GLY A 764 -38.08 -9.63 -16.18
C GLY A 764 -37.48 -8.24 -16.13
N THR A 765 -38.33 -7.23 -16.06
CA THR A 765 -37.92 -5.83 -15.95
C THR A 765 -38.47 -5.22 -14.67
N MET A 766 -37.65 -4.44 -13.98
CA MET A 766 -38.06 -3.59 -12.87
C MET A 766 -38.09 -2.14 -13.34
N THR A 767 -39.17 -1.41 -13.03
CA THR A 767 -39.21 0.06 -13.15
C THR A 767 -39.08 0.65 -11.76
N LEU A 768 -38.08 1.52 -11.55
CA LEU A 768 -37.91 2.24 -10.28
C LEU A 768 -39.13 3.13 -10.00
N GLY A 769 -39.53 3.23 -8.73
CA GLY A 769 -40.61 4.10 -8.30
C GLY A 769 -40.24 5.58 -8.39
N LYS A 770 -41.14 6.45 -7.90
CA LYS A 770 -40.93 7.90 -7.92
C LYS A 770 -39.97 8.38 -6.84
N MET A 771 -39.90 7.70 -5.69
CA MET A 771 -38.86 7.97 -4.70
C MET A 771 -37.71 7.01 -4.89
N VAL A 772 -36.56 7.63 -5.07
CA VAL A 772 -35.26 6.99 -5.13
C VAL A 772 -34.38 7.78 -4.17
N PHE A 773 -33.75 7.09 -3.24
CA PHE A 773 -32.72 7.64 -2.36
C PHE A 773 -31.38 7.02 -2.74
N ALA A 774 -30.37 7.87 -2.85
CA ALA A 774 -29.03 7.44 -3.19
C ALA A 774 -28.03 8.25 -2.37
N ASP A 775 -27.20 7.60 -1.57
CA ASP A 775 -26.20 8.26 -0.72
C ASP A 775 -24.84 7.58 -0.80
N SER A 776 -23.87 8.32 -1.36
CA SER A 776 -22.46 7.93 -1.36
C SER A 776 -21.65 8.75 -0.33
N VAL A 777 -22.26 9.73 0.34
CA VAL A 777 -21.58 10.69 1.20
C VAL A 777 -21.60 10.19 2.64
N LEU A 778 -22.76 10.01 3.26
CA LEU A 778 -22.80 9.62 4.68
C LEU A 778 -22.29 8.21 4.87
N LEU A 779 -22.67 7.30 3.98
CA LEU A 779 -22.23 5.90 4.01
C LEU A 779 -20.69 5.77 4.10
N ASN A 780 -19.98 6.56 3.30
CA ASN A 780 -18.51 6.58 3.26
C ASN A 780 -17.90 7.66 4.17
N GLY A 781 -18.73 8.45 4.84
CA GLY A 781 -18.32 9.62 5.57
C GLY A 781 -17.35 9.30 6.67
N ASN A 782 -16.35 10.15 6.88
CA ASN A 782 -15.37 9.97 7.93
C ASN A 782 -15.60 11.02 9.04
N PRO A 783 -16.27 10.64 10.13
CA PRO A 783 -16.60 11.59 11.17
C PRO A 783 -15.34 12.00 11.93
N GLY A 784 -15.16 13.32 12.02
CA GLY A 784 -14.00 13.94 12.65
C GLY A 784 -12.94 14.47 11.67
N GLU A 785 -13.07 14.25 10.36
CA GLU A 785 -12.18 14.89 9.37
C GLU A 785 -12.42 16.40 9.24
N ASP A 786 -13.65 16.87 9.44
CA ASP A 786 -14.06 18.28 9.21
C ASP A 786 -13.75 19.23 10.38
N GLU A 787 -13.33 18.72 11.55
CA GLU A 787 -12.78 19.53 12.63
C GLU A 787 -11.24 19.50 12.56
N GLU A 788 -10.67 20.14 11.54
CA GLU A 788 -9.39 20.79 11.78
C GLU A 788 -9.61 21.78 12.93
N PRO A 789 -8.77 21.75 13.99
CA PRO A 789 -8.82 22.80 14.98
C PRO A 789 -8.63 24.09 14.21
N THR A 790 -9.69 24.90 14.15
CA THR A 790 -9.74 26.17 13.42
C THR A 790 -8.36 26.78 13.45
N ALA A 791 -7.74 26.99 12.28
CA ALA A 791 -6.52 27.75 12.13
C ALA A 791 -6.77 29.19 12.62
N ARG A 792 -6.88 29.38 13.94
CA ARG A 792 -6.79 30.66 14.63
C ARG A 792 -5.31 30.96 14.75
N GLY A 793 -4.70 31.24 13.60
CA GLY A 793 -3.33 31.67 13.53
C GLY A 793 -3.21 32.63 12.37
N LYS A 794 -3.22 33.93 12.68
CA LYS A 794 -2.60 35.07 11.97
C LYS A 794 -2.44 35.00 10.44
N THR A 795 -2.77 36.08 9.73
CA THR A 795 -2.51 36.20 8.29
C THR A 795 -1.02 35.97 7.96
N LEU A 796 -0.69 35.57 6.72
CA LEU A 796 0.70 35.37 6.28
C LEU A 796 1.61 36.56 6.62
N GLU A 797 1.08 37.78 6.53
CA GLU A 797 1.76 39.02 6.86
C GLU A 797 1.98 39.20 8.38
N GLU A 798 1.00 38.81 9.20
CA GLU A 798 1.15 38.76 10.66
C GLU A 798 2.14 37.67 11.11
N ARG A 799 2.27 36.57 10.34
CA ARG A 799 3.23 35.47 10.59
C ARG A 799 4.67 35.87 10.24
N LEU A 800 4.89 36.57 9.13
CA LEU A 800 6.19 37.11 8.73
C LEU A 800 6.70 38.20 9.68
N ASN A 801 5.78 38.98 10.26
CA ASN A 801 6.12 39.99 11.26
C ASN A 801 6.42 39.39 12.64
N ALA A 802 5.86 38.22 12.97
CA ALA A 802 6.14 37.50 14.21
C ALA A 802 7.54 36.85 14.21
N THR A 803 8.01 36.33 13.06
CA THR A 803 9.35 35.73 12.91
C THR A 803 10.48 36.75 13.08
N ARG A 804 10.21 38.05 12.95
CA ARG A 804 11.18 39.13 13.20
C ARG A 804 11.32 39.52 14.68
N ARG A 805 10.49 39.00 15.60
CA ARG A 805 10.40 39.51 16.98
C ARG A 805 10.84 38.56 18.10
N SER A 806 11.31 37.34 17.80
CA SER A 806 11.67 36.36 18.84
C SER A 806 13.18 36.32 19.15
N PHE A 807 13.68 37.36 19.82
CA PHE A 807 14.94 37.34 20.60
C PHE A 807 14.80 38.17 21.90
N ILE A 808 13.72 37.98 22.67
CA ILE A 808 13.62 38.43 24.07
C ILE A 808 12.72 37.44 24.84
N PRO A 809 13.11 36.97 26.05
CA PRO A 809 12.28 36.10 26.89
C PRO A 809 11.33 36.88 27.82
N GLU A 810 10.36 36.15 28.40
CA GLU A 810 9.35 36.54 29.41
C GLU A 810 8.03 37.15 28.88
N GLN A 811 6.85 36.94 29.46
CA GLN A 811 6.40 36.36 30.74
C GLN A 811 4.89 36.00 30.62
N THR A 812 4.47 35.09 31.50
CA THR A 812 3.10 34.66 31.87
C THR A 812 1.91 35.58 31.57
N LYS A 813 0.81 34.99 31.06
CA LYS A 813 -0.56 35.39 31.43
C LYS A 813 -1.50 34.19 31.57
N HIS A 814 -2.11 34.12 32.75
CA HIS A 814 -3.29 33.33 33.08
C HIS A 814 -4.44 33.56 32.10
N VAL A 815 -5.15 32.48 31.74
CA VAL A 815 -6.53 32.55 31.24
C VAL A 815 -7.39 31.54 32.03
N ASP A 816 -8.53 32.07 32.46
CA ASP A 816 -9.59 31.54 33.31
C ASP A 816 -10.22 30.21 32.83
N PRO A 817 -10.38 29.18 33.70
CA PRO A 817 -10.98 27.90 33.35
C PRO A 817 -12.47 27.87 33.72
N TYR A 818 -13.38 28.50 32.96
CA TYR A 818 -14.83 28.33 33.24
C TYR A 818 -15.81 28.32 32.05
N HIS A 819 -15.37 28.12 30.81
CA HIS A 819 -16.28 27.90 29.67
C HIS A 819 -15.77 26.86 28.67
N LYS A 820 -15.65 25.58 29.07
CA LYS A 820 -15.45 24.44 28.15
C LYS A 820 -16.07 23.14 28.66
N ARG A 821 -17.36 23.17 29.00
CA ARG A 821 -18.19 21.96 29.17
C ARG A 821 -19.53 22.15 28.50
N ARG A 822 -19.53 22.18 27.17
CA ARG A 822 -20.67 21.96 26.27
C ARG A 822 -20.19 22.14 24.83
N ASP A 823 -19.58 21.09 24.30
CA ASP A 823 -19.54 20.74 22.86
C ASP A 823 -18.63 19.52 22.65
N LYS A 824 -18.95 18.43 23.35
CA LYS A 824 -18.41 17.10 23.07
C LYS A 824 -19.60 16.21 22.74
N GLN A 825 -20.12 16.32 21.51
CA GLN A 825 -21.13 15.42 20.86
C GLN A 825 -21.75 16.02 19.58
N ALA A 826 -21.25 17.12 19.02
CA ALA A 826 -21.91 17.83 17.91
C ALA A 826 -21.42 17.46 16.50
N GLY A 827 -20.28 16.76 16.36
CA GLY A 827 -19.63 16.53 15.06
C GLY A 827 -20.53 15.81 14.03
N TRP A 828 -21.35 14.86 14.47
CA TRP A 828 -22.29 14.14 13.59
C TRP A 828 -23.41 15.02 13.04
N ARG A 829 -24.05 15.82 13.91
CA ARG A 829 -25.10 16.76 13.47
C ARG A 829 -24.53 17.80 12.50
N HIS A 830 -23.30 18.23 12.76
CA HIS A 830 -22.60 19.16 11.88
C HIS A 830 -22.24 18.53 10.52
N TYR A 831 -21.85 17.25 10.50
CA TYR A 831 -21.52 16.49 9.28
C TYR A 831 -22.74 16.23 8.39
N LEU A 832 -23.87 15.82 8.97
CA LEU A 832 -25.16 15.69 8.28
C LEU A 832 -25.58 17.03 7.66
N GLU A 833 -25.46 18.12 8.43
CA GLU A 833 -25.75 19.46 7.92
C GLU A 833 -24.80 19.82 6.75
N GLU A 834 -23.49 19.59 6.90
CA GLU A 834 -22.45 20.04 5.97
C GLU A 834 -22.46 19.38 4.59
N ASN A 835 -22.61 18.06 4.53
CA ASN A 835 -22.24 17.31 3.33
C ASN A 835 -23.42 16.83 2.47
N LEU A 836 -24.66 17.06 2.91
CA LEU A 836 -25.89 16.62 2.20
C LEU A 836 -26.47 17.64 1.20
N SER A 837 -25.81 18.77 1.00
CA SER A 837 -26.33 19.90 0.21
C SER A 837 -26.57 19.64 -1.29
N ASN A 838 -26.18 18.48 -1.83
CA ASN A 838 -26.29 18.17 -3.27
C ASN A 838 -26.89 16.80 -3.62
N ILE A 839 -27.49 16.08 -2.67
CA ILE A 839 -28.11 14.79 -2.96
C ILE A 839 -29.59 14.99 -3.25
N GLY A 840 -29.97 14.91 -4.54
CA GLY A 840 -31.36 14.64 -4.94
C GLY A 840 -32.22 15.79 -5.47
N HIS A 841 -31.65 16.93 -5.91
CA HIS A 841 -32.39 17.90 -6.74
C HIS A 841 -31.70 18.11 -8.09
N ASP A 842 -31.81 17.11 -8.96
CA ASP A 842 -31.57 17.30 -10.40
C ASP A 842 -32.94 17.55 -11.05
N THR A 843 -33.48 18.77 -10.85
CA THR A 843 -34.70 19.21 -11.55
C THR A 843 -34.36 19.56 -13.00
N ALA A 844 -35.12 18.96 -13.89
CA ALA A 844 -35.07 19.15 -15.32
C ALA A 844 -35.20 20.63 -15.76
N GLY A 845 -34.36 21.04 -16.70
CA GLY A 845 -34.72 21.95 -17.79
C GLY A 845 -34.81 23.44 -17.50
N ALA A 846 -33.73 24.17 -17.77
CA ALA A 846 -33.81 25.55 -18.26
C ALA A 846 -32.74 25.76 -19.33
N GLY A 847 -33.12 25.67 -20.60
CA GLY A 847 -32.28 26.14 -21.69
C GLY A 847 -32.28 27.65 -21.75
N HIS A 848 -31.10 28.29 -21.87
CA HIS A 848 -30.89 29.47 -22.71
C HIS A 848 -29.39 29.71 -23.00
N ARG A 849 -29.06 29.66 -24.30
CA ARG A 849 -28.15 30.54 -25.07
C ARG A 849 -26.85 31.02 -24.40
N ARG A 850 -25.66 30.52 -24.81
CA ARG A 850 -24.79 30.93 -25.97
C ARG A 850 -23.53 31.70 -25.48
N PRO A 851 -22.48 31.95 -26.31
CA PRO A 851 -21.10 31.49 -26.09
C PRO A 851 -20.09 32.65 -25.85
N PHE A 852 -18.78 32.36 -26.04
CA PHE A 852 -17.57 33.20 -25.92
C PHE A 852 -16.99 33.23 -24.49
N HIS A 853 -15.69 33.05 -24.23
CA HIS A 853 -14.49 33.23 -25.05
C HIS A 853 -13.37 32.27 -24.63
#